data_AF-A0A3L7PIQ3-F1
#
_entry.id   AF-A0A3L7PIQ3-F1
#
_cell.length_a   1.000
_cell.length_b   1.000
_cell.length_c   1.000
_cell.angle_alpha   90.00
_cell.angle_beta   90.00
_cell.angle_gamma   90.00
#
_symmetry.space_group_name_H-M   'P 1'
#
loop_
_entity.id
_entity.type
_entity.pdbx_description
1 polymer ?
#
loop_
_entity_poly.entity_id
_entity_poly.type
_entity_poly.pdbx_seq_one_letter_code
_entity_poly.pdbx_strand_id
1 'polypeptide(L)'
;MDGVMESVRAAAVLVAVAVSFVSTAAHARPVSVRVQWGGGTPQAWSGGIEVVTTSAGGGATRLPFEWRTLSSEADAAAMAHDADGAVLIHQPRPLAMDGIEITVDDWRAARLVARIALAEGTQPAVVVDVPLADLVVEPAQQSLDDLGNRLVARASPGDALRVAVATDGAGGSFSAEALGLVRRPGDQLRLRVEPLIATTLQGGHAVELRMRLKSGAQADSPVQATTLQPLAEGDAGTTSGKKLTGFEPVVFDVTLPAQEGVAEIELEAIERGGLRWSRSLASRVLEVAAVDDAPGEVAAEGDWGVVYDLDPGSPRLHERLRRLPGMSLPSVALPEMPLPSLTRTGMSLPKFPSVPLPNMPLPNVAAMVPRLSGLLPHGHSTVVPHPLGPMLRLPPARSSGEPAWEGIVLAGLQPGMPHAVEIDYPSDQDAVVGVLVLEPDAAGVVVEPRHSGGFEVRQPRFAGPASPPRSVTHRFVFWPTTKNPLVFLANPSCRTAASIGRVRVVAGPARLAPADVRATPAALVKATGTARRTHGFLVTPELAREFGGVATYGQAEGRLTLDWGGHLAGARHFAEMLAAQAAGGSMITVYAQGAALWPSRLTRHAPRWDGGTGARDVLAAVARIHARHRLGFVPAASFDGPLPELETALAAGRAGPGIACVGRDGQQRRLAGGGLHYNILEPAVQRAVESIVVEMAGRVRGSPSVGGVAVVLPHDGWLHLPGLCWPLDDDTFARFAATLPAPPATEGETRFGDRARLVEGPLREAWLGWRGGEIARFHARLAAAVAAVDDRWSLYVVPTTLFAEGSLAASLRSGVAGTDPHEDPVRLAGLDPGATRSLPAADRLVYV
;
A
#
# COMPACT_ATOMS: atom_id res chain seq x y z
N MET A 1 4.51 -72.46 13.21
CA MET A 1 4.45 -71.12 12.58
C MET A 1 3.27 -70.28 13.09
N ASP A 2 2.30 -70.87 13.78
CA ASP A 2 1.11 -70.13 14.27
C ASP A 2 1.35 -69.31 15.55
N GLY A 3 2.26 -69.74 16.45
CA GLY A 3 2.56 -69.02 17.70
C GLY A 3 3.34 -67.69 17.55
N VAL A 4 4.05 -67.51 16.43
CA VAL A 4 4.79 -66.26 16.12
C VAL A 4 3.86 -65.21 15.49
N MET A 5 2.77 -65.64 14.88
CA MET A 5 1.82 -64.77 14.19
C MET A 5 0.76 -64.19 15.14
N GLU A 6 0.45 -64.90 16.23
CA GLU A 6 -0.39 -64.39 17.33
C GLU A 6 0.32 -63.32 18.18
N SER A 7 1.62 -63.49 18.42
CA SER A 7 2.42 -62.53 19.20
C SER A 7 2.67 -61.22 18.44
N VAL A 8 2.77 -61.27 17.10
CA VAL A 8 2.85 -60.06 16.26
C VAL A 8 1.49 -59.32 16.17
N ARG A 9 0.36 -60.05 16.17
CA ARG A 9 -0.98 -59.42 16.23
C ARG A 9 -1.28 -58.78 17.58
N ALA A 10 -0.87 -59.40 18.69
CA ALA A 10 -1.02 -58.82 20.02
C ALA A 10 -0.15 -57.56 20.19
N ALA A 11 1.08 -57.54 19.66
CA ALA A 11 1.93 -56.36 19.65
C ALA A 11 1.41 -55.24 18.73
N ALA A 12 0.84 -55.57 17.57
CA ALA A 12 0.22 -54.60 16.67
C ALA A 12 -1.06 -53.97 17.25
N VAL A 13 -1.84 -54.73 18.02
CA VAL A 13 -3.02 -54.20 18.73
C VAL A 13 -2.61 -53.38 19.96
N LEU A 14 -1.54 -53.75 20.69
CA LEU A 14 -1.03 -52.94 21.80
C LEU A 14 -0.39 -51.64 21.31
N VAL A 15 0.27 -51.62 20.15
CA VAL A 15 0.79 -50.39 19.53
C VAL A 15 -0.35 -49.55 18.93
N ALA A 16 -1.40 -50.15 18.36
CA ALA A 16 -2.57 -49.41 17.88
C ALA A 16 -3.43 -48.82 19.02
N VAL A 17 -3.47 -49.48 20.19
CA VAL A 17 -4.18 -48.98 21.38
C VAL A 17 -3.32 -48.01 22.20
N ALA A 18 -1.99 -48.14 22.19
CA ALA A 18 -1.07 -47.17 22.80
C ALA A 18 -0.86 -45.90 21.94
N VAL A 19 -1.11 -45.96 20.63
CA VAL A 19 -1.13 -44.78 19.74
C VAL A 19 -2.46 -43.99 19.83
N SER A 20 -3.49 -44.53 20.50
CA SER A 20 -4.80 -43.86 20.64
C SER A 20 -5.06 -43.20 22.01
N PHE A 21 -4.07 -43.16 22.89
CA PHE A 21 -4.08 -42.34 24.11
C PHE A 21 -2.82 -41.48 24.20
N VAL A 22 -2.49 -40.75 23.12
CA VAL A 22 -1.93 -39.42 23.35
C VAL A 22 -3.08 -38.64 23.97
N SER A 23 -3.04 -38.47 25.29
CA SER A 23 -3.80 -37.42 25.95
C SER A 23 -3.44 -36.14 25.23
N THR A 24 -4.30 -35.71 24.32
CA THR A 24 -4.24 -34.38 23.74
C THR A 24 -4.58 -33.48 24.91
N ALA A 25 -3.56 -33.11 25.69
CA ALA A 25 -3.66 -31.97 26.57
C ALA A 25 -4.23 -30.85 25.69
N ALA A 26 -5.46 -30.45 25.99
CA ALA A 26 -6.16 -29.43 25.24
C ALA A 26 -5.27 -28.19 25.26
N HIS A 27 -4.57 -27.93 24.15
CA HIS A 27 -3.67 -26.78 24.09
C HIS A 27 -4.52 -25.54 24.34
N ALA A 28 -4.01 -24.63 25.18
CA ALA A 28 -4.65 -23.35 25.41
C ALA A 28 -4.86 -22.66 24.07
N ARG A 29 -5.97 -21.92 23.89
CA ARG A 29 -6.04 -21.03 22.73
C ARG A 29 -4.83 -20.06 22.77
N PRO A 30 -4.26 -19.69 21.62
CA PRO A 30 -3.19 -18.68 21.58
C PRO A 30 -3.71 -17.33 22.04
N VAL A 31 -2.83 -16.49 22.58
CA VAL A 31 -3.11 -15.08 22.95
C VAL A 31 -2.25 -14.15 22.11
N SER A 32 -2.87 -13.07 21.61
CA SER A 32 -2.17 -12.02 20.86
C SER A 32 -2.00 -10.75 21.69
N VAL A 33 -0.78 -10.20 21.74
CA VAL A 33 -0.42 -8.97 22.46
C VAL A 33 0.28 -7.98 21.53
N ARG A 34 -0.08 -6.70 21.61
CA ARG A 34 0.63 -5.60 20.95
C ARG A 34 1.68 -5.01 21.87
N VAL A 35 2.86 -4.80 21.33
CA VAL A 35 3.97 -4.09 21.97
C VAL A 35 4.31 -2.89 21.09
N GLN A 36 4.08 -1.69 21.58
CA GLN A 36 4.26 -0.43 20.85
C GLN A 36 5.21 0.49 21.58
N TRP A 37 6.03 1.24 20.85
CA TRP A 37 6.95 2.22 21.40
C TRP A 37 6.90 3.55 20.63
N GLY A 38 7.05 4.66 21.35
CA GLY A 38 6.96 6.02 20.81
C GLY A 38 5.74 6.79 21.35
N GLY A 39 5.13 7.63 20.53
CA GLY A 39 3.97 8.47 20.86
C GLY A 39 4.31 9.88 21.34
N GLY A 40 5.60 10.21 21.51
CA GLY A 40 6.10 11.54 21.85
C GLY A 40 6.81 12.21 20.68
N THR A 41 7.85 12.99 20.97
CA THR A 41 8.74 13.53 19.92
C THR A 41 9.43 12.37 19.19
N PRO A 42 9.45 12.33 17.84
CA PRO A 42 10.05 11.23 17.10
C PRO A 42 11.49 10.92 17.54
N GLN A 43 11.76 9.64 17.82
CA GLN A 43 13.06 9.12 18.26
C GLN A 43 13.38 7.80 17.55
N ALA A 44 14.66 7.46 17.46
CA ALA A 44 15.12 6.18 16.93
C ALA A 44 15.38 5.21 18.09
N TRP A 45 14.76 4.03 18.03
CA TRP A 45 14.80 3.04 19.10
C TRP A 45 15.59 1.79 18.69
N SER A 46 16.23 1.16 19.67
CA SER A 46 16.90 -0.14 19.54
C SER A 46 16.53 -1.04 20.71
N GLY A 47 16.60 -2.36 20.55
CA GLY A 47 16.22 -3.27 21.64
C GLY A 47 15.86 -4.68 21.21
N GLY A 48 15.15 -5.36 22.08
CA GLY A 48 14.68 -6.72 21.85
C GLY A 48 13.38 -7.05 22.58
N ILE A 49 12.56 -7.89 21.96
CA ILE A 49 11.34 -8.43 22.52
C ILE A 49 11.44 -9.96 22.53
N GLU A 50 11.27 -10.56 23.70
CA GLU A 50 11.30 -12.01 23.90
C GLU A 50 10.13 -12.46 24.77
N VAL A 51 9.71 -13.72 24.58
CA VAL A 51 8.74 -14.38 25.45
C VAL A 51 9.48 -15.46 26.22
N VAL A 52 9.38 -15.46 27.54
CA VAL A 52 10.10 -16.40 28.40
C VAL A 52 9.17 -17.12 29.35
N THR A 53 9.53 -18.34 29.72
CA THR A 53 8.90 -19.11 30.80
C THR A 53 9.96 -19.58 31.80
N THR A 54 9.58 -19.73 33.05
CA THR A 54 10.48 -20.25 34.09
C THR A 54 10.45 -21.78 34.03
N SER A 55 11.57 -22.40 33.71
CA SER A 55 11.71 -23.86 33.79
C SER A 55 11.66 -24.35 35.24
N ALA A 56 11.30 -25.62 35.44
CA ALA A 56 11.28 -26.27 36.76
C ALA A 56 12.64 -26.22 37.51
N GLY A 57 13.76 -25.95 36.80
CA GLY A 57 15.10 -25.76 37.36
C GLY A 57 15.49 -24.30 37.65
N GLY A 58 14.57 -23.34 37.54
CA GLY A 58 14.81 -21.91 37.85
C GLY A 58 15.46 -21.09 36.72
N GLY A 59 15.83 -21.71 35.59
CA GLY A 59 16.31 -21.01 34.40
C GLY A 59 15.17 -20.48 33.53
N ALA A 60 15.30 -19.25 33.02
CA ALA A 60 14.37 -18.71 32.02
C ALA A 60 14.63 -19.37 30.66
N THR A 61 13.58 -19.89 30.04
CA THR A 61 13.61 -20.49 28.69
C THR A 61 12.81 -19.63 27.74
N ARG A 62 13.36 -19.30 26.56
CA ARG A 62 12.63 -18.58 25.52
C ARG A 62 11.57 -19.49 24.90
N LEU A 63 10.37 -18.96 24.74
CA LEU A 63 9.27 -19.62 24.02
C LEU A 63 9.18 -19.07 22.59
N PRO A 64 8.83 -19.91 21.61
CA PRO A 64 8.53 -19.45 20.27
C PRO A 64 7.25 -18.63 20.26
N PHE A 65 7.17 -17.66 19.35
CA PHE A 65 5.97 -16.87 19.10
C PHE A 65 5.94 -16.43 17.63
N GLU A 66 4.74 -16.27 17.08
CA GLU A 66 4.56 -15.61 15.78
C GLU A 66 4.49 -14.09 16.00
N TRP A 67 4.95 -13.30 15.04
CA TRP A 67 4.81 -11.85 15.10
C TRP A 67 4.58 -11.20 13.75
N ARG A 68 3.94 -10.04 13.79
CA ARG A 68 3.72 -9.14 12.66
C ARG A 68 4.10 -7.71 13.01
N THR A 69 4.49 -6.93 11.99
CA THR A 69 4.79 -5.51 12.17
C THR A 69 3.50 -4.70 12.23
N LEU A 70 3.49 -3.64 13.04
CA LEU A 70 2.44 -2.61 13.03
C LEU A 70 2.87 -1.36 12.23
N SER A 71 4.14 -1.30 11.83
CA SER A 71 4.72 -0.19 11.07
C SER A 71 4.15 -0.12 9.65
N SER A 72 3.72 1.08 9.24
CA SER A 72 3.35 1.36 7.85
C SER A 72 4.52 1.84 7.00
N GLU A 73 5.71 1.97 7.58
CA GLU A 73 6.88 2.54 6.89
C GLU A 73 7.39 1.61 5.77
N ALA A 74 7.93 2.18 4.69
CA ALA A 74 8.41 1.42 3.53
C ALA A 74 9.61 0.52 3.86
N ASP A 75 10.37 0.91 4.88
CA ASP A 75 11.57 0.27 5.39
C ASP A 75 11.29 -0.56 6.67
N ALA A 76 10.02 -0.84 7.01
CA ALA A 76 9.64 -1.56 8.23
C ALA A 76 10.38 -2.90 8.43
N ALA A 77 10.59 -3.67 7.35
CA ALA A 77 11.31 -4.95 7.43
C ALA A 77 12.80 -4.80 7.80
N ALA A 78 13.38 -3.62 7.58
CA ALA A 78 14.74 -3.29 8.00
C ALA A 78 14.80 -2.66 9.41
N MET A 79 13.68 -2.59 10.15
CA MET A 79 13.66 -2.04 11.51
C MET A 79 13.54 -3.11 12.58
N ALA A 80 12.96 -4.27 12.24
CA ALA A 80 12.80 -5.38 13.15
C ALA A 80 12.97 -6.73 12.45
N HIS A 81 13.69 -7.66 13.07
CA HIS A 81 13.97 -8.99 12.51
C HIS A 81 14.07 -10.06 13.60
N ASP A 82 13.96 -11.33 13.19
CA ASP A 82 14.10 -12.46 14.10
C ASP A 82 15.57 -12.70 14.47
N ALA A 83 15.84 -12.92 15.75
CA ALA A 83 17.14 -13.40 16.20
C ALA A 83 17.00 -14.32 17.42
N ASP A 84 17.40 -15.59 17.25
CA ASP A 84 17.49 -16.59 18.31
C ASP A 84 16.26 -16.63 19.27
N GLY A 85 15.06 -16.64 18.69
CA GLY A 85 13.79 -16.72 19.42
C GLY A 85 13.31 -15.40 20.03
N ALA A 86 13.86 -14.28 19.58
CA ALA A 86 13.44 -12.92 19.93
C ALA A 86 13.23 -12.07 18.66
N VAL A 87 12.60 -10.91 18.81
CA VAL A 87 12.57 -9.87 17.79
C VAL A 87 13.56 -8.79 18.20
N LEU A 88 14.56 -8.52 17.37
CA LEU A 88 15.48 -7.40 17.57
C LEU A 88 14.96 -6.17 16.86
N ILE A 89 15.06 -5.02 17.52
CA ILE A 89 14.61 -3.72 17.02
C ILE A 89 15.85 -2.86 16.80
N HIS A 90 15.91 -2.22 15.63
CA HIS A 90 16.97 -1.30 15.25
C HIS A 90 16.41 -0.28 14.26
N GLN A 91 15.99 0.89 14.75
CA GLN A 91 15.46 1.92 13.88
C GLN A 91 16.61 2.79 13.34
N PRO A 92 16.78 2.89 12.01
CA PRO A 92 17.86 3.68 11.42
C PRO A 92 17.58 5.20 11.45
N ARG A 93 16.35 5.59 11.78
CA ARG A 93 15.88 6.98 11.79
C ARG A 93 14.81 7.20 12.85
N PRO A 94 14.59 8.45 13.30
CA PRO A 94 13.52 8.76 14.23
C PRO A 94 12.13 8.47 13.66
N LEU A 95 11.28 7.84 14.47
CA LEU A 95 9.86 7.59 14.18
C LEU A 95 8.97 8.12 15.30
N ALA A 96 7.77 8.57 14.93
CA ALA A 96 6.78 9.03 15.90
C ALA A 96 6.26 7.87 16.75
N MET A 97 6.01 6.71 16.15
CA MET A 97 5.52 5.51 16.82
C MET A 97 5.83 4.29 15.96
N ASP A 98 6.09 3.16 16.59
CA ASP A 98 6.27 1.86 15.95
C ASP A 98 5.78 0.74 16.89
N GLY A 99 5.73 -0.50 16.41
CA GLY A 99 5.28 -1.62 17.21
C GLY A 99 5.22 -2.94 16.47
N ILE A 100 5.07 -4.01 17.26
CA ILE A 100 4.77 -5.36 16.77
C ILE A 100 3.56 -5.92 17.48
N GLU A 101 2.92 -6.90 16.86
CA GLU A 101 1.95 -7.77 17.50
C GLU A 101 2.51 -9.19 17.53
N ILE A 102 2.53 -9.81 18.71
CA ILE A 102 2.99 -11.17 18.94
C ILE A 102 1.81 -12.08 19.24
N THR A 103 1.88 -13.35 18.82
CA THR A 103 0.92 -14.40 19.15
C THR A 103 1.66 -15.56 19.80
N VAL A 104 1.19 -15.96 20.98
CA VAL A 104 1.85 -16.94 21.85
C VAL A 104 0.88 -18.06 22.19
N ASP A 105 1.24 -19.30 21.86
CA ASP A 105 0.44 -20.49 22.16
C ASP A 105 0.49 -20.84 23.65
N ASP A 106 1.70 -20.99 24.21
CA ASP A 106 1.94 -21.39 25.61
C ASP A 106 2.01 -20.20 26.58
N TRP A 107 0.98 -19.35 26.58
CA TRP A 107 1.02 -18.05 27.26
C TRP A 107 0.80 -18.09 28.79
N ARG A 108 0.17 -19.14 29.33
CA ARG A 108 -0.32 -19.15 30.73
C ARG A 108 0.76 -18.93 31.79
N ALA A 109 1.93 -19.51 31.59
CA ALA A 109 3.09 -19.34 32.47
C ALA A 109 4.15 -18.40 31.89
N ALA A 110 3.89 -17.85 30.69
CA ALA A 110 4.85 -17.06 29.95
C ALA A 110 4.80 -15.58 30.37
N ARG A 111 5.94 -14.93 30.17
CA ARG A 111 6.16 -13.51 30.43
C ARG A 111 6.65 -12.84 29.15
N LEU A 112 6.14 -11.65 28.88
CA LEU A 112 6.70 -10.75 27.89
C LEU A 112 7.87 -10.01 28.52
N VAL A 113 9.01 -10.01 27.85
CA VAL A 113 10.18 -9.19 28.20
C VAL A 113 10.53 -8.32 27.00
N ALA A 114 10.24 -7.02 27.10
CA ALA A 114 10.59 -6.02 26.10
C ALA A 114 11.62 -5.06 26.68
N ARG A 115 12.79 -4.96 26.03
CA ARG A 115 13.89 -4.07 26.41
C ARG A 115 14.13 -3.09 25.28
N ILE A 116 13.89 -1.80 25.52
CA ILE A 116 13.97 -0.76 24.48
C ILE A 116 14.84 0.40 24.99
N ALA A 117 15.75 0.89 24.15
CA ALA A 117 16.65 2.00 24.43
C ALA A 117 16.73 2.94 23.22
N LEU A 118 17.23 4.16 23.43
CA LEU A 118 17.60 5.04 22.32
C LEU A 118 18.68 4.37 21.46
N ALA A 119 18.57 4.48 20.14
CA ALA A 119 19.50 3.86 19.20
C ALA A 119 20.94 4.37 19.35
N GLU A 120 21.12 5.63 19.78
CA GLU A 120 22.44 6.22 20.03
C GLU A 120 23.07 5.79 21.37
N GLY A 121 22.40 4.93 22.16
CA GLY A 121 22.96 4.32 23.37
C GLY A 121 23.24 5.29 24.53
N THR A 122 22.63 6.48 24.52
CA THR A 122 22.87 7.54 25.50
C THR A 122 22.16 7.32 26.84
N GLN A 123 21.16 6.44 26.88
CA GLN A 123 20.33 6.16 28.06
C GLN A 123 20.19 4.65 28.29
N PRO A 124 20.00 4.19 29.56
CA PRO A 124 19.76 2.79 29.85
C PRO A 124 18.46 2.30 29.21
N ALA A 125 18.42 1.02 28.85
CA ALA A 125 17.22 0.40 28.30
C ALA A 125 16.09 0.37 29.34
N VAL A 126 14.90 0.76 28.90
CA VAL A 126 13.64 0.59 29.63
C VAL A 126 13.16 -0.84 29.43
N VAL A 127 12.72 -1.48 30.52
CA VAL A 127 12.36 -2.91 30.53
C VAL A 127 10.93 -3.10 31.02
N VAL A 128 10.07 -3.65 30.16
CA VAL A 128 8.76 -4.18 30.52
C VAL A 128 8.89 -5.70 30.65
N ASP A 129 8.71 -6.22 31.86
CA ASP A 129 8.73 -7.65 32.19
C ASP A 129 7.44 -8.02 32.94
N VAL A 130 6.46 -8.59 32.21
CA VAL A 130 5.09 -8.78 32.70
C VAL A 130 4.53 -10.14 32.28
N PRO A 131 3.82 -10.87 33.15
CA PRO A 131 3.09 -12.07 32.75
C PRO A 131 2.10 -11.80 31.61
N LEU A 132 2.06 -12.68 30.60
CA LEU A 132 1.10 -12.52 29.50
C LEU A 132 -0.35 -12.57 30.00
N ALA A 133 -0.64 -13.40 31.00
CA ALA A 133 -1.97 -13.47 31.63
C ALA A 133 -2.46 -12.12 32.17
N ASP A 134 -1.55 -11.30 32.71
CA ASP A 134 -1.88 -9.97 33.23
C ASP A 134 -2.13 -8.98 32.07
N LEU A 135 -1.32 -9.06 31.00
CA LEU A 135 -1.44 -8.18 29.81
C LEU A 135 -2.74 -8.36 29.02
N VAL A 136 -3.36 -9.54 29.11
CA VAL A 136 -4.70 -9.78 28.50
C VAL A 136 -5.77 -8.96 29.22
N VAL A 137 -5.56 -8.63 30.50
CA VAL A 137 -6.54 -7.97 31.35
C VAL A 137 -6.27 -6.47 31.50
N GLU A 138 -5.01 -6.09 31.69
CA GLU A 138 -4.59 -4.70 31.90
C GLU A 138 -3.32 -4.38 31.09
N PRO A 139 -3.28 -3.21 30.42
CA PRO A 139 -2.10 -2.80 29.68
C PRO A 139 -0.94 -2.46 30.64
N ALA A 140 0.28 -2.84 30.27
CA ALA A 140 1.49 -2.35 30.90
C ALA A 140 2.05 -1.17 30.11
N GLN A 141 2.49 -0.12 30.80
CA GLN A 141 3.05 1.07 30.18
C GLN A 141 4.22 1.62 30.99
N GLN A 142 5.30 2.03 30.31
CA GLN A 142 6.44 2.73 30.91
C GLN A 142 6.83 3.95 30.06
N SER A 143 7.40 4.99 30.69
CA SER A 143 7.99 6.13 29.95
C SER A 143 9.32 5.67 29.36
N LEU A 144 9.55 5.99 28.08
CA LEU A 144 10.83 5.72 27.41
C LEU A 144 11.81 6.89 27.57
N ASP A 145 11.29 8.11 27.61
CA ASP A 145 12.05 9.34 27.78
C ASP A 145 11.19 10.46 28.41
N ASP A 146 11.79 11.65 28.52
CA ASP A 146 11.13 12.88 28.98
C ASP A 146 10.43 13.66 27.83
N LEU A 147 10.44 13.11 26.61
CA LEU A 147 9.84 13.72 25.41
C LEU A 147 8.45 13.15 25.09
N GLY A 148 7.87 12.43 26.04
CA GLY A 148 6.53 11.86 25.96
C GLY A 148 6.46 10.49 25.30
N ASN A 149 7.59 9.87 24.93
CA ASN A 149 7.59 8.53 24.36
C ASN A 149 7.32 7.47 25.43
N ARG A 150 6.58 6.42 25.05
CA ARG A 150 6.18 5.34 25.96
C ARG A 150 6.36 3.97 25.31
N LEU A 151 6.65 2.97 26.14
CA LEU A 151 6.57 1.56 25.79
C LEU A 151 5.27 1.00 26.37
N VAL A 152 4.39 0.52 25.52
CA VAL A 152 3.05 0.02 25.87
C VAL A 152 2.91 -1.43 25.40
N ALA A 153 2.58 -2.33 26.33
CA ALA A 153 2.20 -3.70 26.03
C ALA A 153 0.74 -3.93 26.43
N ARG A 154 -0.09 -4.50 25.55
CA ARG A 154 -1.52 -4.70 25.80
C ARG A 154 -2.11 -5.83 24.96
N ALA A 155 -3.22 -6.43 25.40
CA ALA A 155 -4.01 -7.34 24.59
C ALA A 155 -4.29 -6.77 23.19
N SER A 156 -4.19 -7.61 22.16
CA SER A 156 -4.55 -7.20 20.80
C SER A 156 -6.05 -6.95 20.69
N PRO A 157 -6.50 -5.91 19.96
CA PRO A 157 -7.92 -5.68 19.70
C PRO A 157 -8.62 -6.93 19.17
N GLY A 158 -9.73 -7.30 19.80
CA GLY A 158 -10.53 -8.46 19.42
C GLY A 158 -9.99 -9.81 19.89
N ASP A 159 -8.85 -9.89 20.61
CA ASP A 159 -8.32 -11.16 21.12
C ASP A 159 -9.28 -11.86 22.11
N ALA A 160 -10.01 -11.08 22.92
CA ALA A 160 -11.01 -11.62 23.85
C ALA A 160 -12.12 -12.46 23.18
N LEU A 161 -12.44 -12.14 21.92
CA LEU A 161 -13.36 -12.89 21.07
C LEU A 161 -12.60 -13.36 19.82
N ARG A 162 -11.62 -14.25 20.00
CA ARG A 162 -10.82 -14.78 18.89
C ARG A 162 -11.71 -15.53 17.91
N VAL A 163 -11.55 -15.27 16.61
CA VAL A 163 -12.34 -15.93 15.56
C VAL A 163 -11.44 -16.68 14.59
N ALA A 164 -11.80 -17.92 14.34
CA ALA A 164 -11.26 -18.79 13.32
C ALA A 164 -12.37 -19.19 12.33
N VAL A 165 -12.03 -19.44 11.06
CA VAL A 165 -13.00 -19.98 10.09
C VAL A 165 -12.84 -21.49 10.07
N ALA A 166 -13.93 -22.23 10.32
CA ALA A 166 -13.91 -23.68 10.22
C ALA A 166 -14.14 -24.10 8.76
N THR A 167 -13.40 -25.08 8.27
CA THR A 167 -13.73 -25.74 6.99
C THR A 167 -14.47 -27.03 7.22
N ASP A 168 -15.30 -27.40 6.24
CA ASP A 168 -15.90 -28.73 6.15
C ASP A 168 -14.83 -29.74 5.73
N GLY A 169 -14.05 -30.23 6.70
CA GLY A 169 -13.04 -31.27 6.48
C GLY A 169 -12.22 -31.54 7.75
N ALA A 170 -12.15 -32.79 8.17
CA ALA A 170 -11.45 -33.22 9.37
C ALA A 170 -9.97 -32.77 9.37
N GLY A 171 -9.60 -31.91 10.33
CA GLY A 171 -8.21 -31.69 10.78
C GLY A 171 -7.58 -30.32 10.50
N GLY A 172 -8.21 -29.41 9.76
CA GLY A 172 -7.64 -28.09 9.47
C GLY A 172 -8.44 -26.93 10.07
N SER A 173 -7.97 -26.36 11.19
CA SER A 173 -8.45 -25.05 11.68
C SER A 173 -7.77 -23.94 10.86
N PHE A 174 -8.52 -23.06 10.20
CA PHE A 174 -7.93 -21.90 9.52
C PHE A 174 -7.71 -20.76 10.51
N SER A 175 -6.57 -20.06 10.34
CA SER A 175 -6.23 -18.80 11.00
C SER A 175 -7.11 -17.64 10.50
N ALA A 176 -7.02 -16.49 11.17
CA ALA A 176 -7.68 -15.22 10.78
C ALA A 176 -7.39 -14.76 9.33
N GLU A 177 -6.38 -15.33 8.67
CA GLU A 177 -6.02 -15.08 7.26
C GLU A 177 -7.14 -15.52 6.30
N ALA A 178 -7.97 -16.50 6.70
CA ALA A 178 -9.09 -16.98 5.89
C ALA A 178 -10.31 -16.03 5.88
N LEU A 179 -10.49 -15.16 6.88
CA LEU A 179 -11.51 -14.10 6.87
C LEU A 179 -11.15 -12.95 5.93
N GLY A 180 -9.85 -12.76 5.68
CA GLY A 180 -9.37 -11.79 4.69
C GLY A 180 -9.61 -12.21 3.25
N LEU A 181 -10.08 -13.44 3.00
CA LEU A 181 -10.41 -13.91 1.67
C LEU A 181 -11.75 -13.35 1.19
N VAL A 182 -11.77 -12.93 -0.06
CA VAL A 182 -12.98 -12.42 -0.72
C VAL A 182 -13.95 -13.57 -0.98
N ARG A 183 -15.21 -13.38 -0.61
CA ARG A 183 -16.31 -14.35 -0.74
C ARG A 183 -17.25 -14.00 -1.87
N ARG A 184 -18.06 -14.94 -2.33
CA ARG A 184 -19.14 -14.67 -3.27
C ARG A 184 -20.40 -14.26 -2.49
N PRO A 185 -21.28 -13.45 -3.09
CA PRO A 185 -22.61 -13.21 -2.51
C PRO A 185 -23.34 -14.53 -2.25
N GLY A 186 -23.99 -14.65 -1.09
CA GLY A 186 -24.69 -15.87 -0.68
C GLY A 186 -23.81 -17.00 -0.11
N ASP A 187 -22.48 -16.86 -0.08
CA ASP A 187 -21.61 -17.88 0.54
C ASP A 187 -21.97 -18.13 2.00
N GLN A 188 -21.87 -19.39 2.43
CA GLN A 188 -21.98 -19.75 3.85
C GLN A 188 -20.61 -19.76 4.52
N LEU A 189 -20.54 -19.16 5.70
CA LEU A 189 -19.35 -19.06 6.54
C LEU A 189 -19.61 -19.74 7.86
N ARG A 190 -18.72 -20.66 8.25
CA ARG A 190 -18.71 -21.25 9.57
C ARG A 190 -17.66 -20.57 10.44
N LEU A 191 -18.11 -19.77 11.39
CA LEU A 191 -17.26 -18.98 12.29
C LEU A 191 -17.13 -19.69 13.63
N ARG A 192 -15.91 -20.04 14.02
CA ARG A 192 -15.59 -20.56 15.35
C ARG A 192 -15.05 -19.42 16.21
N VAL A 193 -15.78 -19.07 17.26
CA VAL A 193 -15.40 -18.04 18.24
C VAL A 193 -14.85 -18.75 19.48
N GLU A 194 -13.67 -18.33 19.95
CA GLU A 194 -12.98 -18.87 21.13
C GLU A 194 -12.87 -17.78 22.20
N PRO A 195 -13.86 -17.64 23.09
CA PRO A 195 -13.89 -16.55 24.07
C PRO A 195 -12.91 -16.79 25.22
N LEU A 196 -12.17 -15.76 25.58
CA LEU A 196 -11.37 -15.70 26.82
C LEU A 196 -11.52 -14.31 27.40
N ILE A 197 -12.27 -14.23 28.49
CA ILE A 197 -12.78 -12.98 29.01
C ILE A 197 -12.32 -12.83 30.46
N ALA A 198 -11.86 -11.64 30.82
CA ALA A 198 -11.64 -11.29 32.21
C ALA A 198 -12.99 -11.14 32.90
N THR A 199 -13.32 -12.06 33.81
CA THR A 199 -14.60 -12.04 34.51
C THR A 199 -14.42 -11.98 36.03
N THR A 200 -15.46 -11.48 36.71
CA THR A 200 -15.62 -11.54 38.16
C THR A 200 -16.92 -12.26 38.51
N LEU A 201 -17.24 -13.34 37.77
CA LEU A 201 -18.52 -14.03 37.89
C LEU A 201 -18.72 -14.51 39.34
N GLN A 202 -19.65 -13.88 40.05
CA GLN A 202 -20.19 -14.39 41.31
C GLN A 202 -21.30 -15.41 41.00
N GLY A 203 -21.60 -16.32 41.94
CA GLY A 203 -22.52 -17.44 41.70
C GLY A 203 -23.88 -16.99 41.16
N GLY A 204 -24.22 -17.39 39.92
CA GLY A 204 -25.51 -17.15 39.27
C GLY A 204 -25.49 -16.24 38.03
N HIS A 205 -24.37 -15.59 37.71
CA HIS A 205 -24.23 -14.80 36.47
C HIS A 205 -23.91 -15.69 35.26
N ALA A 206 -24.58 -15.45 34.13
CA ALA A 206 -24.34 -16.15 32.88
C ALA A 206 -23.78 -15.17 31.84
N VAL A 207 -22.82 -15.62 31.03
CA VAL A 207 -22.31 -14.86 29.90
C VAL A 207 -22.99 -15.36 28.63
N GLU A 208 -23.56 -14.44 27.84
CA GLU A 208 -24.18 -14.72 26.56
C GLU A 208 -23.31 -14.13 25.45
N LEU A 209 -22.97 -14.92 24.44
CA LEU A 209 -22.34 -14.45 23.21
C LEU A 209 -23.42 -14.22 22.16
N ARG A 210 -23.46 -13.01 21.60
CA ARG A 210 -24.36 -12.61 20.52
C ARG A 210 -23.59 -12.37 19.24
N MET A 211 -24.20 -12.74 18.12
CA MET A 211 -23.72 -12.47 16.78
C MET A 211 -24.81 -11.77 15.97
N ARG A 212 -24.43 -10.74 15.21
CA ARG A 212 -25.30 -10.02 14.28
C ARG A 212 -24.57 -9.80 12.96
N LEU A 213 -25.27 -10.02 11.84
CA LEU A 213 -24.79 -9.66 10.51
C LEU A 213 -25.48 -8.38 10.05
N LYS A 214 -24.69 -7.36 9.70
CA LYS A 214 -25.14 -6.12 9.09
C LYS A 214 -24.66 -6.02 7.66
N SER A 215 -25.51 -5.46 6.79
CA SER A 215 -25.15 -5.12 5.42
C SER A 215 -25.92 -3.87 5.01
N GLY A 216 -25.25 -2.88 4.43
CA GLY A 216 -25.88 -1.60 4.08
C GLY A 216 -27.07 -1.69 3.12
N ALA A 217 -27.23 -2.80 2.40
CA ALA A 217 -28.29 -3.00 1.41
C ALA A 217 -29.47 -3.88 1.88
N GLN A 218 -29.36 -4.55 3.02
CA GLN A 218 -30.36 -5.51 3.51
C GLN A 218 -30.68 -5.27 4.98
N ALA A 219 -31.91 -5.58 5.41
CA ALA A 219 -32.26 -5.55 6.82
C ALA A 219 -31.34 -6.50 7.62
N ASP A 220 -30.90 -6.06 8.81
CA ASP A 220 -30.04 -6.84 9.69
C ASP A 220 -30.55 -8.27 9.90
N SER A 221 -29.63 -9.22 9.99
CA SER A 221 -30.01 -10.60 10.35
C SER A 221 -30.60 -10.63 11.77
N PRO A 222 -31.48 -11.60 12.08
CA PRO A 222 -31.84 -11.87 13.46
C PRO A 222 -30.57 -12.17 14.27
N VAL A 223 -30.56 -11.70 15.52
CA VAL A 223 -29.44 -11.92 16.45
C VAL A 223 -29.41 -13.40 16.82
N GLN A 224 -28.26 -14.04 16.60
CA GLN A 224 -27.98 -15.38 17.11
C GLN A 224 -27.32 -15.23 18.48
N ALA A 225 -27.77 -15.99 19.48
CA ALA A 225 -27.27 -15.87 20.85
C ALA A 225 -27.07 -17.24 21.50
N THR A 226 -25.93 -17.40 22.19
CA THR A 226 -25.54 -18.65 22.85
C THR A 226 -25.03 -18.35 24.26
N THR A 227 -25.50 -19.09 25.26
CA THR A 227 -24.95 -18.99 26.62
C THR A 227 -23.61 -19.72 26.68
N LEU A 228 -22.56 -19.02 27.10
CA LEU A 228 -21.20 -19.55 27.18
C LEU A 228 -21.03 -20.48 28.39
N GLN A 229 -20.32 -21.58 28.18
CA GLN A 229 -19.96 -22.54 29.23
C GLN A 229 -18.48 -22.35 29.61
N PRO A 230 -18.14 -22.04 30.87
CA PRO A 230 -16.75 -21.93 31.31
C PRO A 230 -16.00 -23.27 31.22
N LEU A 231 -14.73 -23.24 30.81
CA LEU A 231 -13.85 -24.40 30.80
C LEU A 231 -13.37 -24.73 32.22
N ALA A 232 -13.46 -26.00 32.63
CA ALA A 232 -13.12 -26.47 33.98
C ALA A 232 -11.63 -26.30 34.35
N GLU A 233 -10.72 -26.33 33.36
CA GLU A 233 -9.26 -26.17 33.53
C GLU A 233 -8.75 -24.78 33.09
N GLY A 234 -9.63 -23.77 33.01
CA GLY A 234 -9.40 -22.57 32.20
C GLY A 234 -8.74 -21.37 32.89
N ASP A 235 -8.59 -21.37 34.21
CA ASP A 235 -8.35 -20.13 34.93
C ASP A 235 -6.87 -19.84 35.14
N ALA A 236 -6.34 -18.89 34.37
CA ALA A 236 -5.07 -18.26 34.70
C ALA A 236 -5.33 -17.21 35.79
N GLY A 237 -4.71 -17.40 36.97
CA GLY A 237 -4.69 -16.37 37.99
C GLY A 237 -3.89 -15.16 37.50
N THR A 238 -4.48 -13.97 37.57
CA THR A 238 -3.75 -12.72 37.33
C THR A 238 -3.26 -12.13 38.64
N THR A 239 -2.17 -11.36 38.60
CA THR A 239 -1.67 -10.65 39.79
C THR A 239 -2.64 -9.57 40.29
N SER A 240 -3.56 -9.11 39.43
CA SER A 240 -4.62 -8.13 39.73
C SER A 240 -5.82 -8.69 40.53
N GLY A 241 -5.89 -10.02 40.71
CA GLY A 241 -7.05 -10.68 41.33
C GLY A 241 -8.26 -10.86 40.41
N LYS A 242 -8.22 -10.36 39.16
CA LYS A 242 -9.21 -10.70 38.12
C LYS A 242 -8.96 -12.11 37.60
N LYS A 243 -10.05 -12.81 37.29
CA LYS A 243 -10.01 -14.20 36.82
C LYS A 243 -10.16 -14.21 35.31
N LEU A 244 -9.18 -14.73 34.59
CA LEU A 244 -9.25 -14.87 33.14
C LEU A 244 -9.90 -16.21 32.81
N THR A 245 -11.14 -16.17 32.34
CA THR A 245 -11.98 -17.36 32.13
C THR A 245 -12.07 -17.69 30.65
N GLY A 246 -11.58 -18.87 30.29
CA GLY A 246 -11.81 -19.46 28.97
C GLY A 246 -13.19 -20.11 28.88
N PHE A 247 -13.86 -19.97 27.74
CA PHE A 247 -15.15 -20.60 27.49
C PHE A 247 -15.06 -21.62 26.37
N GLU A 248 -15.98 -22.58 26.37
CA GLU A 248 -16.16 -23.51 25.26
C GLU A 248 -16.37 -22.75 23.94
N PRO A 249 -15.65 -23.11 22.86
CA PRO A 249 -15.79 -22.47 21.56
C PRO A 249 -17.21 -22.56 20.99
N VAL A 250 -17.70 -21.45 20.43
CA VAL A 250 -19.03 -21.35 19.83
C VAL A 250 -18.89 -21.29 18.31
N VAL A 251 -19.74 -22.04 17.60
CA VAL A 251 -19.79 -22.02 16.14
C VAL A 251 -21.05 -21.30 15.67
N PHE A 252 -20.89 -20.33 14.77
CA PHE A 252 -21.98 -19.67 14.06
C PHE A 252 -21.91 -20.00 12.57
N ASP A 253 -23.02 -20.44 11.99
CA ASP A 253 -23.17 -20.53 10.53
C ASP A 253 -23.84 -19.24 10.03
N VAL A 254 -23.14 -18.52 9.15
CA VAL A 254 -23.52 -17.20 8.64
C VAL A 254 -23.63 -17.27 7.13
N THR A 255 -24.80 -16.94 6.59
CA THR A 255 -24.98 -16.78 5.14
C THR A 255 -24.76 -15.33 4.77
N LEU A 256 -23.83 -15.05 3.86
CA LEU A 256 -23.58 -13.71 3.37
C LEU A 256 -24.77 -13.18 2.54
N PRO A 257 -24.96 -11.85 2.47
CA PRO A 257 -26.00 -11.26 1.64
C PRO A 257 -25.90 -11.71 0.18
N ALA A 258 -27.04 -11.81 -0.50
CA ALA A 258 -27.11 -12.15 -1.93
C ALA A 258 -26.64 -11.01 -2.85
N GLN A 259 -26.47 -9.80 -2.30
CA GLN A 259 -25.93 -8.66 -3.02
C GLN A 259 -24.44 -8.49 -2.69
N GLU A 260 -23.68 -8.02 -3.66
CA GLU A 260 -22.29 -7.65 -3.43
C GLU A 260 -22.15 -6.47 -2.46
N GLY A 261 -21.05 -6.48 -1.72
CA GLY A 261 -20.71 -5.40 -0.81
C GLY A 261 -19.87 -5.88 0.35
N VAL A 262 -19.87 -5.07 1.41
CA VAL A 262 -19.23 -5.41 2.67
C VAL A 262 -20.33 -5.82 3.64
N ALA A 263 -20.10 -6.94 4.33
CA ALA A 263 -20.93 -7.36 5.45
C ALA A 263 -20.10 -7.25 6.74
N GLU A 264 -20.72 -6.74 7.80
CA GLU A 264 -20.14 -6.63 9.13
C GLU A 264 -20.73 -7.71 10.03
N ILE A 265 -19.87 -8.51 10.63
CA ILE A 265 -20.23 -9.50 11.65
C ILE A 265 -19.85 -8.89 13.01
N GLU A 266 -20.86 -8.50 13.77
CA GLU A 266 -20.70 -8.00 15.13
C GLU A 266 -20.83 -9.14 16.13
N LEU A 267 -19.83 -9.29 16.97
CA LEU A 267 -19.80 -10.22 18.10
C LEU A 267 -19.81 -9.43 19.39
N GLU A 268 -20.66 -9.83 20.33
CA GLU A 268 -20.74 -9.19 21.64
C GLU A 268 -20.92 -10.25 22.74
N ALA A 269 -20.01 -10.28 23.71
CA ALA A 269 -20.17 -11.07 24.92
C ALA A 269 -20.74 -10.19 26.03
N ILE A 270 -21.84 -10.64 26.63
CA ILE A 270 -22.64 -9.86 27.57
C ILE A 270 -22.86 -10.67 28.84
N GLU A 271 -22.59 -10.06 29.99
CA GLU A 271 -22.96 -10.60 31.28
C GLU A 271 -24.45 -10.32 31.55
N ARG A 272 -25.20 -11.35 31.97
CA ARG A 272 -26.59 -11.25 32.41
C ARG A 272 -26.69 -11.48 33.92
N GLY A 273 -27.32 -10.53 34.62
CA GLY A 273 -27.70 -10.67 36.03
C GLY A 273 -29.21 -10.86 36.24
N GLY A 274 -29.61 -11.26 37.45
CA GLY A 274 -31.01 -11.60 37.78
C GLY A 274 -32.04 -10.45 37.74
N LEU A 275 -31.60 -9.19 37.61
CA LEU A 275 -32.45 -7.99 37.64
C LEU A 275 -32.49 -7.22 36.31
N ARG A 276 -32.55 -7.93 35.17
CA ARG A 276 -32.62 -7.37 33.79
C ARG A 276 -31.50 -6.40 33.38
N TRP A 277 -30.45 -6.25 34.19
CA TRP A 277 -29.26 -5.53 33.79
C TRP A 277 -28.36 -6.44 32.94
N SER A 278 -27.70 -5.84 31.97
CA SER A 278 -26.72 -6.50 31.12
C SER A 278 -25.51 -5.60 30.93
N ARG A 279 -24.32 -6.19 30.93
CA ARG A 279 -23.06 -5.46 30.75
C ARG A 279 -22.28 -6.09 29.60
N SER A 280 -21.86 -5.27 28.64
CA SER A 280 -20.93 -5.71 27.59
C SER A 280 -19.56 -5.99 28.22
N LEU A 281 -19.04 -7.19 28.00
CA LEU A 281 -17.74 -7.65 28.51
C LEU A 281 -16.66 -7.54 27.42
N ALA A 282 -17.02 -7.86 26.19
CA ALA A 282 -16.14 -7.78 25.02
C ALA A 282 -16.97 -7.61 23.76
N SER A 283 -16.43 -6.89 22.78
CA SER A 283 -17.01 -6.78 21.45
C SER A 283 -15.95 -6.93 20.38
N ARG A 284 -16.36 -7.40 19.21
CA ARG A 284 -15.51 -7.52 18.03
C ARG A 284 -16.35 -7.35 16.78
N VAL A 285 -15.86 -6.55 15.84
CA VAL A 285 -16.44 -6.41 14.50
C VAL A 285 -15.48 -7.03 13.51
N LEU A 286 -16.01 -7.84 12.60
CA LEU A 286 -15.29 -8.41 11.47
C LEU A 286 -15.96 -7.95 10.19
N GLU A 287 -15.17 -7.55 9.21
CA GLU A 287 -15.70 -7.23 7.88
C GLU A 287 -15.38 -8.35 6.90
N VAL A 288 -16.35 -8.69 6.06
CA VAL A 288 -16.19 -9.64 4.97
C VAL A 288 -16.65 -9.00 3.67
N ALA A 289 -15.79 -9.05 2.65
CA ALA A 289 -16.13 -8.61 1.31
C ALA A 289 -16.79 -9.76 0.52
N ALA A 290 -17.99 -9.50 0.00
CA ALA A 290 -18.69 -10.34 -0.95
C ALA A 290 -18.62 -9.69 -2.35
N VAL A 291 -17.86 -10.30 -3.25
CA VAL A 291 -17.61 -9.84 -4.63
C VAL A 291 -17.76 -11.01 -5.58
N ASP A 292 -18.60 -10.83 -6.58
CA ASP A 292 -18.82 -11.79 -7.65
C ASP A 292 -17.81 -11.56 -8.80
N ASP A 293 -17.54 -12.61 -9.57
CA ASP A 293 -16.74 -12.55 -10.79
C ASP A 293 -17.59 -12.63 -12.05
N ALA A 294 -18.89 -12.96 -11.91
CA ALA A 294 -19.82 -12.99 -13.02
C ALA A 294 -20.10 -11.56 -13.56
N PRO A 295 -20.24 -11.38 -14.88
CA PRO A 295 -20.66 -10.10 -15.45
C PRO A 295 -22.04 -9.72 -14.88
N GLY A 296 -22.10 -8.63 -14.13
CA GLY A 296 -23.38 -8.11 -13.63
C GLY A 296 -24.23 -7.49 -14.74
N GLU A 297 -25.52 -7.30 -14.49
CA GLU A 297 -26.39 -6.51 -15.35
C GLU A 297 -25.80 -5.09 -15.54
N VAL A 298 -25.78 -4.64 -16.80
CA VAL A 298 -25.37 -3.28 -17.16
C VAL A 298 -26.43 -2.35 -16.57
N ALA A 299 -26.04 -1.54 -15.57
CA ALA A 299 -26.93 -0.53 -15.03
C ALA A 299 -27.39 0.41 -16.15
N ALA A 300 -28.67 0.79 -16.12
CA ALA A 300 -29.26 1.67 -17.13
C ALA A 300 -28.46 2.97 -17.27
N GLU A 301 -28.30 3.41 -18.52
CA GLU A 301 -27.74 4.73 -18.85
C GLU A 301 -28.50 5.82 -18.06
N GLY A 302 -27.74 6.61 -17.31
CA GLY A 302 -28.25 7.81 -16.65
C GLY A 302 -27.58 9.04 -17.24
N ASP A 303 -28.33 10.12 -17.34
CA ASP A 303 -27.81 11.39 -17.87
C ASP A 303 -26.86 12.06 -16.86
N TRP A 304 -25.86 12.75 -17.39
CA TRP A 304 -24.98 13.62 -16.60
C TRP A 304 -25.73 14.92 -16.26
N GLY A 305 -25.88 15.22 -14.97
CA GLY A 305 -26.52 16.46 -14.50
C GLY A 305 -25.49 17.54 -14.16
N VAL A 306 -25.71 18.79 -14.59
CA VAL A 306 -24.82 19.93 -14.24
C VAL A 306 -24.95 20.26 -12.75
N VAL A 307 -23.83 20.18 -12.02
CA VAL A 307 -23.72 20.53 -10.60
C VAL A 307 -23.09 21.91 -10.41
N TYR A 308 -22.18 22.29 -11.30
CA TYR A 308 -21.53 23.60 -11.28
C TYR A 308 -21.24 24.09 -12.70
N ASP A 309 -21.38 25.38 -12.91
CA ASP A 309 -21.08 26.06 -14.18
C ASP A 309 -20.41 27.40 -13.89
N LEU A 310 -19.13 27.52 -14.28
CA LEU A 310 -18.37 28.75 -14.28
C LEU A 310 -18.24 29.24 -15.72
N ASP A 311 -19.05 30.24 -16.05
CA ASP A 311 -18.96 30.98 -17.29
C ASP A 311 -18.21 32.31 -17.08
N PRO A 312 -17.01 32.49 -17.67
CA PRO A 312 -16.26 33.74 -17.61
C PRO A 312 -17.04 34.94 -18.16
N GLY A 313 -18.03 34.72 -19.04
CA GLY A 313 -18.91 35.75 -19.57
C GLY A 313 -20.09 36.11 -18.66
N SER A 314 -20.31 35.39 -17.56
CA SER A 314 -21.50 35.60 -16.74
C SER A 314 -21.48 36.95 -15.98
N PRO A 315 -22.59 37.73 -16.00
CA PRO A 315 -22.67 39.00 -15.26
C PRO A 315 -22.48 38.83 -13.75
N ARG A 316 -22.91 37.69 -13.19
CA ARG A 316 -22.79 37.34 -11.77
C ARG A 316 -21.34 37.15 -11.33
N LEU A 317 -20.49 36.60 -12.20
CA LEU A 317 -19.05 36.47 -11.94
C LEU A 317 -18.39 37.86 -11.90
N HIS A 318 -18.69 38.71 -12.89
CA HIS A 318 -18.18 40.08 -12.95
C HIS A 318 -18.64 40.94 -11.76
N GLU A 319 -19.86 40.74 -11.25
CA GLU A 319 -20.34 41.39 -10.02
C GLU A 319 -19.61 40.91 -8.76
N ARG A 320 -19.28 39.61 -8.66
CA ARG A 320 -18.48 39.05 -7.55
C ARG A 320 -17.01 39.48 -7.59
N LEU A 321 -16.37 39.47 -8.77
CA LEU A 321 -14.98 39.91 -8.94
C LEU A 321 -14.81 41.40 -8.56
N ARG A 322 -15.82 42.23 -8.84
CA ARG A 322 -15.86 43.64 -8.41
C ARG A 322 -15.98 43.86 -6.90
N ARG A 323 -16.40 42.85 -6.13
CA ARG A 323 -16.57 42.90 -4.67
C ARG A 323 -15.38 42.34 -3.90
N LEU A 324 -14.38 41.76 -4.57
CA LEU A 324 -13.14 41.27 -3.94
C LEU A 324 -12.14 42.43 -3.79
N PRO A 325 -11.61 42.69 -2.58
CA PRO A 325 -10.65 43.78 -2.38
C PRO A 325 -9.34 43.48 -3.11
N GLY A 326 -8.95 44.34 -4.06
CA GLY A 326 -7.64 44.30 -4.73
C GLY A 326 -7.62 44.07 -6.24
N MET A 327 -8.75 43.74 -6.88
CA MET A 327 -8.84 43.70 -8.36
C MET A 327 -9.55 44.93 -8.91
N SER A 328 -8.79 45.88 -9.44
CA SER A 328 -9.32 46.94 -10.30
C SER A 328 -9.37 46.45 -11.74
N LEU A 329 -10.54 46.56 -12.39
CA LEU A 329 -10.64 46.48 -13.85
C LEU A 329 -10.12 47.79 -14.47
N PRO A 330 -9.59 47.79 -15.70
CA PRO A 330 -9.06 48.99 -16.32
C PRO A 330 -10.18 50.02 -16.52
N SER A 331 -10.05 51.19 -15.91
CA SER A 331 -10.94 52.32 -16.14
C SER A 331 -10.62 53.00 -17.48
N VAL A 332 -11.65 53.27 -18.26
CA VAL A 332 -11.60 54.14 -19.45
C VAL A 332 -11.05 55.52 -19.08
N ALA A 333 -10.18 56.07 -19.93
CA ALA A 333 -9.27 57.20 -19.66
C ALA A 333 -9.94 58.58 -19.54
N LEU A 334 -9.45 59.42 -18.62
CA LEU A 334 -9.52 60.90 -18.58
C LEU A 334 -8.37 61.44 -17.65
N PRO A 335 -8.00 62.74 -17.70
CA PRO A 335 -6.64 63.22 -18.00
C PRO A 335 -5.68 63.42 -16.81
N GLU A 336 -4.39 63.53 -17.13
CA GLU A 336 -3.24 63.65 -16.23
C GLU A 336 -3.21 64.93 -15.38
N MET A 337 -2.75 64.80 -14.12
CA MET A 337 -1.99 65.82 -13.39
C MET A 337 -1.23 65.20 -12.18
N PRO A 338 -0.15 65.83 -11.70
CA PRO A 338 1.07 65.15 -11.26
C PRO A 338 1.12 64.82 -9.76
N LEU A 339 1.85 63.77 -9.40
CA LEU A 339 2.24 63.46 -8.02
C LEU A 339 3.62 64.08 -7.70
N PRO A 340 3.83 64.66 -6.50
CA PRO A 340 5.16 64.88 -5.99
C PRO A 340 5.76 63.57 -5.45
N SER A 341 7.05 63.39 -5.74
CA SER A 341 7.91 62.32 -5.23
C SER A 341 8.17 62.49 -3.73
N LEU A 342 8.05 61.40 -2.96
CA LEU A 342 8.75 61.26 -1.68
C LEU A 342 9.52 59.94 -1.63
N THR A 343 10.78 60.12 -1.28
CA THR A 343 11.91 59.20 -1.27
C THR A 343 11.78 58.06 -0.27
N ARG A 344 12.32 56.89 -0.65
CA ARG A 344 12.73 55.82 0.26
C ARG A 344 13.68 56.35 1.34
N THR A 345 13.47 55.91 2.57
CA THR A 345 14.55 55.69 3.53
C THR A 345 14.51 54.22 3.96
N GLY A 346 15.66 53.56 3.80
CA GLY A 346 15.88 52.22 4.31
C GLY A 346 16.06 52.24 5.83
N MET A 347 15.60 51.18 6.47
CA MET A 347 16.10 50.76 7.77
C MET A 347 16.22 49.24 7.79
N SER A 348 17.42 48.80 8.17
CA SER A 348 17.75 47.43 8.54
C SER A 348 17.00 47.02 9.81
N LEU A 349 16.41 45.82 9.82
CA LEU A 349 15.87 45.20 11.03
C LEU A 349 16.94 44.37 11.77
N PRO A 350 16.96 44.40 13.11
CA PRO A 350 17.99 43.81 13.95
C PRO A 350 17.80 42.30 14.14
N LYS A 351 18.91 41.60 14.43
CA LYS A 351 18.88 40.21 14.91
C LYS A 351 18.39 40.18 16.37
N PHE A 352 17.44 39.30 16.67
CA PHE A 352 16.99 38.99 18.02
C PHE A 352 16.96 37.47 18.28
N PRO A 353 17.08 37.04 19.55
CA PRO A 353 17.54 35.72 19.97
C PRO A 353 16.46 34.63 19.97
N SER A 354 16.91 33.38 20.01
CA SER A 354 16.12 32.15 20.07
C SER A 354 15.34 32.01 21.39
N VAL A 355 14.02 32.04 21.28
CA VAL A 355 13.04 31.68 22.32
C VAL A 355 11.97 30.80 21.65
N PRO A 356 11.40 29.78 22.31
CA PRO A 356 10.55 28.78 21.66
C PRO A 356 9.25 29.42 21.19
N LEU A 357 8.87 29.13 19.94
CA LEU A 357 7.61 29.61 19.35
C LEU A 357 6.41 28.90 20.00
N PRO A 358 5.33 29.64 20.32
CA PRO A 358 4.06 29.02 20.70
C PRO A 358 3.45 28.34 19.47
N ASN A 359 2.81 27.18 19.71
CA ASN A 359 2.02 26.43 18.74
C ASN A 359 1.00 27.35 18.05
N MET A 360 1.29 27.76 16.81
CA MET A 360 0.30 28.44 15.97
C MET A 360 -0.40 27.37 15.12
N PRO A 361 -1.72 27.15 15.31
CA PRO A 361 -2.47 26.30 14.41
C PRO A 361 -2.54 26.99 13.04
N LEU A 362 -2.14 26.27 11.98
CA LEU A 362 -2.50 26.66 10.62
C LEU A 362 -4.04 26.76 10.56
N PRO A 363 -4.62 27.75 9.86
CA PRO A 363 -6.06 27.85 9.73
C PRO A 363 -6.60 26.57 9.08
N ASN A 364 -7.55 25.93 9.74
CA ASN A 364 -8.28 24.77 9.25
C ASN A 364 -8.82 25.07 7.84
N VAL A 365 -8.55 24.22 6.84
CA VAL A 365 -9.04 24.39 5.46
C VAL A 365 -10.57 24.48 5.43
N ALA A 366 -11.27 23.83 6.37
CA ALA A 366 -12.72 23.96 6.53
C ALA A 366 -13.18 25.40 6.85
N ALA A 367 -12.29 26.25 7.40
CA ALA A 367 -12.53 27.68 7.62
C ALA A 367 -12.18 28.54 6.38
N MET A 368 -11.42 28.00 5.42
CA MET A 368 -11.09 28.66 4.15
C MET A 368 -12.05 28.32 3.01
N VAL A 369 -12.84 27.25 3.14
CA VAL A 369 -13.84 26.82 2.14
C VAL A 369 -15.15 27.59 2.36
N PRO A 370 -15.52 28.54 1.48
CA PRO A 370 -16.84 29.14 1.50
C PRO A 370 -17.89 28.06 1.29
N ARG A 371 -19.03 28.12 1.98
CA ARG A 371 -20.18 27.22 1.75
C ARG A 371 -20.89 27.45 0.40
N LEU A 372 -20.29 28.26 -0.47
CA LEU A 372 -20.82 28.70 -1.75
C LEU A 372 -19.76 28.44 -2.81
N SER A 373 -20.15 27.75 -3.89
CA SER A 373 -19.26 27.50 -5.01
C SER A 373 -18.76 28.80 -5.64
N GLY A 374 -17.55 28.77 -6.20
CA GLY A 374 -16.97 29.89 -6.93
C GLY A 374 -15.45 29.95 -6.88
N LEU A 375 -14.91 30.96 -7.55
CA LEU A 375 -13.48 31.27 -7.51
C LEU A 375 -13.02 31.57 -6.08
N LEU A 376 -11.82 31.13 -5.76
CA LEU A 376 -11.14 31.53 -4.54
C LEU A 376 -10.88 33.05 -4.56
N PRO A 377 -10.87 33.70 -3.38
CA PRO A 377 -10.46 35.11 -3.28
C PRO A 377 -9.01 35.37 -3.74
N HIS A 378 -8.23 34.30 -3.88
CA HIS A 378 -6.83 34.33 -4.25
C HIS A 378 -6.66 33.47 -5.51
N GLY A 379 -6.01 34.03 -6.51
CA GLY A 379 -5.85 33.45 -7.84
C GLY A 379 -5.14 34.45 -8.74
N HIS A 380 -4.55 33.95 -9.82
CA HIS A 380 -3.79 34.76 -10.77
C HIS A 380 -4.57 35.08 -12.04
N SER A 381 -5.78 34.53 -12.21
CA SER A 381 -6.51 34.68 -13.46
C SER A 381 -7.11 36.08 -13.62
N THR A 382 -7.27 36.50 -14.87
CA THR A 382 -8.01 37.71 -15.24
C THR A 382 -8.98 37.38 -16.36
N VAL A 383 -10.13 38.06 -16.41
CA VAL A 383 -11.07 37.87 -17.52
C VAL A 383 -10.62 38.72 -18.71
N VAL A 384 -10.43 38.09 -19.87
CA VAL A 384 -10.04 38.75 -21.13
C VAL A 384 -11.06 38.46 -22.24
N PRO A 385 -11.29 39.40 -23.17
CA PRO A 385 -12.11 39.13 -24.35
C PRO A 385 -11.36 38.19 -25.32
N HIS A 386 -12.08 37.27 -25.95
CA HIS A 386 -11.59 36.40 -27.01
C HIS A 386 -12.65 36.30 -28.13
N PRO A 387 -12.29 36.00 -29.40
CA PRO A 387 -13.27 35.76 -30.47
C PRO A 387 -14.31 34.66 -30.18
N LEU A 388 -14.02 33.77 -29.24
CA LEU A 388 -14.91 32.68 -28.80
C LEU A 388 -15.74 33.04 -27.55
N GLY A 389 -15.68 34.30 -27.08
CA GLY A 389 -16.30 34.77 -25.84
C GLY A 389 -15.27 35.12 -24.75
N PRO A 390 -15.70 35.67 -23.60
CA PRO A 390 -14.79 35.97 -22.49
C PRO A 390 -14.09 34.71 -21.96
N MET A 391 -12.83 34.86 -21.54
CA MET A 391 -11.98 33.75 -21.05
C MET A 391 -11.23 34.14 -19.78
N LEU A 392 -10.97 33.16 -18.91
CA LEU A 392 -10.01 33.28 -17.82
C LEU A 392 -8.59 33.09 -18.37
N ARG A 393 -7.76 34.12 -18.26
CA ARG A 393 -6.36 34.08 -18.67
C ARG A 393 -5.46 33.94 -17.45
N LEU A 394 -4.75 32.82 -17.39
CA LEU A 394 -3.65 32.60 -16.47
C LEU A 394 -2.35 33.16 -17.07
N PRO A 395 -1.60 34.01 -16.36
CA PRO A 395 -0.32 34.51 -16.84
C PRO A 395 0.72 33.38 -16.92
N PRO A 396 1.88 33.61 -17.57
CA PRO A 396 3.01 32.70 -17.44
C PRO A 396 3.43 32.51 -15.97
N ALA A 397 3.91 31.32 -15.65
CA ALA A 397 4.51 30.99 -14.36
C ALA A 397 5.70 31.92 -14.05
N ARG A 398 5.92 32.22 -12.77
CA ARG A 398 7.07 33.04 -12.34
C ARG A 398 8.38 32.29 -12.49
N SER A 399 8.34 30.99 -12.21
CA SER A 399 9.44 30.05 -12.34
C SER A 399 8.88 28.64 -12.51
N SER A 400 9.73 27.66 -12.81
CA SER A 400 9.31 26.26 -12.98
C SER A 400 8.73 25.63 -11.71
N GLY A 401 8.96 26.21 -10.53
CA GLY A 401 8.39 25.76 -9.25
C GLY A 401 7.21 26.62 -8.77
N GLU A 402 6.88 27.70 -9.46
CA GLU A 402 5.83 28.65 -9.06
C GLU A 402 4.84 28.86 -10.22
N PRO A 403 3.92 27.90 -10.45
CA PRO A 403 2.93 28.03 -11.52
C PRO A 403 1.96 29.17 -11.23
N ALA A 404 1.46 29.82 -12.29
CA ALA A 404 0.27 30.66 -12.17
C ALA A 404 -0.95 29.75 -12.02
N TRP A 405 -1.93 30.12 -11.20
CA TRP A 405 -3.04 29.24 -10.86
C TRP A 405 -4.33 29.99 -10.55
N GLU A 406 -5.45 29.29 -10.68
CA GLU A 406 -6.79 29.71 -10.25
C GLU A 406 -7.49 28.54 -9.55
N GLY A 407 -8.18 28.83 -8.44
CA GLY A 407 -8.85 27.80 -7.64
C GLY A 407 -10.37 27.98 -7.66
N ILE A 408 -11.10 26.87 -7.78
CA ILE A 408 -12.55 26.83 -7.83
C ILE A 408 -13.03 25.96 -6.66
N VAL A 409 -13.77 26.55 -5.74
CA VAL A 409 -14.49 25.82 -4.70
C VAL A 409 -15.75 25.24 -5.30
N LEU A 410 -15.92 23.93 -5.16
CA LEU A 410 -17.17 23.25 -5.47
C LEU A 410 -17.93 22.99 -4.17
N ALA A 411 -19.24 23.16 -4.17
CA ALA A 411 -20.10 22.87 -3.02
C ALA A 411 -21.24 21.95 -3.42
N GLY A 412 -21.57 20.99 -2.55
CA GLY A 412 -22.72 20.10 -2.73
C GLY A 412 -22.47 18.94 -3.70
N LEU A 413 -21.22 18.53 -3.91
CA LEU A 413 -20.92 17.31 -4.65
C LEU A 413 -21.37 16.08 -3.87
N GLN A 414 -21.57 14.96 -4.60
CA GLN A 414 -22.07 13.71 -4.04
C GLN A 414 -20.94 12.69 -3.89
N PRO A 415 -20.43 12.43 -2.67
CA PRO A 415 -19.36 11.48 -2.47
C PRO A 415 -19.69 10.08 -3.00
N GLY A 416 -18.69 9.41 -3.58
CA GLY A 416 -18.85 8.05 -4.13
C GLY A 416 -19.61 7.98 -5.46
N MET A 417 -20.09 9.09 -6.01
CA MET A 417 -20.65 9.13 -7.37
C MET A 417 -19.67 9.75 -8.37
N PRO A 418 -19.64 9.28 -9.63
CA PRO A 418 -18.75 9.87 -10.63
C PRO A 418 -19.16 11.32 -10.91
N HIS A 419 -18.15 12.19 -10.94
CA HIS A 419 -18.25 13.57 -11.38
C HIS A 419 -17.26 13.80 -12.51
N ALA A 420 -17.64 14.57 -13.52
CA ALA A 420 -16.75 14.96 -14.58
C ALA A 420 -16.54 16.47 -14.59
N VAL A 421 -15.27 16.86 -14.75
CA VAL A 421 -14.88 18.25 -14.95
C VAL A 421 -14.66 18.45 -16.44
N GLU A 422 -15.36 19.43 -17.00
CA GLU A 422 -15.25 19.86 -18.39
C GLU A 422 -14.63 21.25 -18.44
N ILE A 423 -13.50 21.38 -19.13
CA ILE A 423 -12.76 22.63 -19.27
C ILE A 423 -12.71 22.97 -20.74
N ASP A 424 -13.44 24.00 -21.14
CA ASP A 424 -13.37 24.52 -22.51
C ASP A 424 -12.09 25.34 -22.68
N TYR A 425 -11.44 25.24 -23.83
CA TYR A 425 -10.24 26.00 -24.17
C TYR A 425 -10.21 26.36 -25.66
N PRO A 426 -9.61 27.52 -26.02
CA PRO A 426 -9.38 27.87 -27.42
C PRO A 426 -8.34 26.97 -28.08
N SER A 427 -8.59 26.54 -29.31
CA SER A 427 -7.62 25.79 -30.11
C SER A 427 -6.46 26.64 -30.65
N ASP A 428 -6.59 27.97 -30.64
CA ASP A 428 -5.65 28.93 -31.18
C ASP A 428 -4.66 29.44 -30.13
N GLN A 429 -4.14 28.55 -29.27
CA GLN A 429 -3.07 28.87 -28.32
C GLN A 429 -2.03 27.75 -28.24
N ASP A 430 -0.83 28.11 -27.76
CA ASP A 430 0.17 27.15 -27.26
C ASP A 430 0.19 27.22 -25.73
N ALA A 431 -0.42 26.25 -25.08
CA ALA A 431 -0.61 26.26 -23.63
C ALA A 431 -0.47 24.86 -23.02
N VAL A 432 0.05 24.82 -21.80
CA VAL A 432 0.00 23.65 -20.93
C VAL A 432 -0.89 24.03 -19.76
N VAL A 433 -1.93 23.24 -19.50
CA VAL A 433 -2.84 23.46 -18.38
C VAL A 433 -2.77 22.23 -17.47
N GLY A 434 -2.24 22.43 -16.26
CA GLY A 434 -2.33 21.45 -15.19
C GLY A 434 -3.68 21.54 -14.49
N VAL A 435 -4.23 20.40 -14.10
CA VAL A 435 -5.49 20.31 -13.37
C VAL A 435 -5.32 19.41 -12.16
N LEU A 436 -5.77 19.90 -11.01
CA LEU A 436 -5.78 19.17 -9.75
C LEU A 436 -7.17 19.23 -9.12
N VAL A 437 -7.63 18.14 -8.54
CA VAL A 437 -8.78 18.13 -7.63
C VAL A 437 -8.25 17.81 -6.24
N LEU A 438 -8.48 18.72 -5.29
CA LEU A 438 -7.96 18.62 -3.92
C LEU A 438 -9.11 18.44 -2.92
N GLU A 439 -8.92 17.53 -1.99
CA GLU A 439 -9.87 17.26 -0.91
C GLU A 439 -9.15 17.10 0.43
N PRO A 440 -9.76 17.53 1.55
CA PRO A 440 -9.22 17.17 2.86
C PRO A 440 -9.32 15.65 3.06
N ASP A 441 -8.34 15.09 3.76
CA ASP A 441 -8.37 13.73 4.24
C ASP A 441 -9.47 13.54 5.30
N ALA A 442 -9.72 12.29 5.70
CA ALA A 442 -10.77 11.98 6.67
C ALA A 442 -10.50 12.58 8.07
N ALA A 443 -9.25 12.89 8.39
CA ALA A 443 -8.88 13.59 9.61
C ALA A 443 -9.09 15.12 9.52
N GLY A 444 -9.26 15.67 8.30
CA GLY A 444 -9.31 17.09 8.03
C GLY A 444 -7.96 17.81 8.23
N VAL A 445 -6.87 17.06 8.27
CA VAL A 445 -5.51 17.53 8.58
C VAL A 445 -4.69 17.73 7.32
N VAL A 446 -4.79 16.79 6.38
CA VAL A 446 -4.00 16.79 5.14
C VAL A 446 -4.92 17.08 3.95
N VAL A 447 -4.41 17.78 2.94
CA VAL A 447 -5.10 17.93 1.65
C VAL A 447 -4.49 16.96 0.66
N GLU A 448 -5.33 16.12 0.07
CA GLU A 448 -4.94 15.07 -0.86
C GLU A 448 -5.40 15.40 -2.29
N PRO A 449 -4.57 15.14 -3.31
CA PRO A 449 -5.03 15.14 -4.69
C PRO A 449 -5.91 13.90 -4.96
N ARG A 450 -7.13 14.13 -5.47
CA ARG A 450 -8.05 13.11 -6.01
C ARG A 450 -7.97 12.99 -7.53
N HIS A 451 -7.37 13.98 -8.16
CA HIS A 451 -6.99 13.95 -9.57
C HIS A 451 -5.74 14.80 -9.72
N SER A 452 -4.77 14.29 -10.49
CA SER A 452 -3.59 15.02 -10.92
C SER A 452 -3.36 14.75 -12.39
N GLY A 453 -3.44 15.80 -13.20
CA GLY A 453 -3.37 15.67 -14.64
C GLY A 453 -3.28 17.01 -15.34
N GLY A 454 -3.68 17.02 -16.60
CA GLY A 454 -3.66 18.21 -17.43
C GLY A 454 -3.73 17.89 -18.90
N PHE A 455 -3.58 18.94 -19.72
CA PHE A 455 -3.56 18.82 -21.16
C PHE A 455 -2.63 19.87 -21.78
N GLU A 456 -2.11 19.52 -22.95
CA GLU A 456 -1.32 20.42 -23.77
C GLU A 456 -2.10 20.78 -25.05
N VAL A 457 -2.12 22.07 -25.37
CA VAL A 457 -2.65 22.60 -26.62
C VAL A 457 -1.45 23.02 -27.46
N ARG A 458 -1.34 22.44 -28.66
CA ARG A 458 -0.32 22.80 -29.65
C ARG A 458 -0.98 23.32 -30.90
N GLN A 459 -0.62 24.53 -31.31
CA GLN A 459 -0.90 24.99 -32.65
C GLN A 459 -0.07 24.17 -33.67
N PRO A 460 -0.67 23.70 -34.77
CA PRO A 460 0.08 23.02 -35.81
C PRO A 460 1.07 24.00 -36.46
N ARG A 461 2.38 23.78 -36.28
CA ARG A 461 3.46 24.65 -36.80
C ARG A 461 3.53 24.73 -38.33
N PHE A 462 2.82 23.88 -39.06
CA PHE A 462 2.86 23.76 -40.53
C PHE A 462 1.46 23.58 -41.16
N ALA A 463 0.42 24.21 -40.63
CA ALA A 463 -0.87 24.28 -41.33
C ALA A 463 -0.88 25.47 -42.31
N GLY A 464 -1.52 25.31 -43.48
CA GLY A 464 -1.89 26.40 -44.39
C GLY A 464 -2.81 27.44 -43.72
N PRO A 465 -3.55 28.29 -44.46
CA PRO A 465 -4.23 29.48 -43.90
C PRO A 465 -4.94 29.18 -42.57
N ALA A 466 -4.63 30.01 -41.56
CA ALA A 466 -4.99 29.77 -40.16
C ALA A 466 -6.45 29.34 -40.02
N SER A 467 -6.68 28.11 -39.54
CA SER A 467 -8.02 27.64 -39.25
C SER A 467 -8.66 28.54 -38.20
N PRO A 468 -9.97 28.87 -38.32
CA PRO A 468 -10.64 29.72 -37.33
C PRO A 468 -10.54 29.08 -35.94
N PRO A 469 -10.45 29.91 -34.88
CA PRO A 469 -10.40 29.40 -33.52
C PRO A 469 -11.66 28.61 -33.22
N ARG A 470 -11.51 27.49 -32.54
CA ARG A 470 -12.61 26.62 -32.12
C ARG A 470 -12.49 26.32 -30.64
N SER A 471 -13.62 26.25 -29.96
CA SER A 471 -13.68 25.80 -28.57
C SER A 471 -13.56 24.28 -28.54
N VAL A 472 -12.65 23.77 -27.73
CA VAL A 472 -12.43 22.33 -27.51
C VAL A 472 -12.55 22.07 -26.01
N THR A 473 -13.08 20.92 -25.63
CA THR A 473 -13.30 20.56 -24.23
C THR A 473 -12.33 19.47 -23.79
N HIS A 474 -11.59 19.73 -22.70
CA HIS A 474 -10.90 18.69 -21.96
C HIS A 474 -11.86 18.15 -20.88
N ARG A 475 -11.96 16.82 -20.77
CA ARG A 475 -12.86 16.16 -19.82
C ARG A 475 -12.14 15.04 -19.09
N PHE A 476 -12.27 15.01 -17.77
CA PHE A 476 -11.87 13.87 -16.94
C PHE A 476 -12.94 13.57 -15.89
N VAL A 477 -12.92 12.34 -15.37
CA VAL A 477 -13.85 11.85 -14.34
C VAL A 477 -13.09 11.62 -13.04
N PHE A 478 -13.71 11.92 -11.91
CA PHE A 478 -13.22 11.61 -10.57
C PHE A 478 -14.39 11.24 -9.66
N TRP A 479 -14.09 10.60 -8.52
CA TRP A 479 -15.07 10.26 -7.50
C TRP A 479 -14.74 11.05 -6.23
N PRO A 480 -15.51 12.10 -5.90
CA PRO A 480 -15.25 12.87 -4.69
C PRO A 480 -15.44 12.00 -3.44
N THR A 481 -14.63 12.25 -2.42
CA THR A 481 -14.81 11.66 -1.06
C THR A 481 -15.46 12.65 -0.11
N THR A 482 -15.49 13.93 -0.47
CA THR A 482 -16.06 15.04 0.29
C THR A 482 -17.09 15.80 -0.53
N LYS A 483 -17.95 16.57 0.15
CA LYS A 483 -18.98 17.38 -0.52
C LYS A 483 -18.44 18.66 -1.15
N ASN A 484 -17.22 19.08 -0.77
CA ASN A 484 -16.68 20.39 -1.13
C ASN A 484 -15.21 20.32 -1.61
N PRO A 485 -14.92 19.63 -2.72
CA PRO A 485 -13.57 19.61 -3.29
C PRO A 485 -13.19 20.97 -3.90
N LEU A 486 -11.88 21.15 -4.10
CA LEU A 486 -11.28 22.30 -4.77
C LEU A 486 -10.70 21.86 -6.13
N VAL A 487 -11.10 22.52 -7.22
CA VAL A 487 -10.47 22.34 -8.53
C VAL A 487 -9.44 23.43 -8.74
N PHE A 488 -8.19 23.06 -9.00
CA PHE A 488 -7.11 23.97 -9.35
C PHE A 488 -6.78 23.86 -10.83
N LEU A 489 -6.69 25.02 -11.48
CA LEU A 489 -6.23 25.17 -12.85
C LEU A 489 -4.87 25.88 -12.79
N ALA A 490 -3.85 25.29 -13.37
CA ALA A 490 -2.48 25.80 -13.30
C ALA A 490 -1.87 25.98 -14.69
N ASN A 491 -1.13 27.06 -14.89
CA ASN A 491 -0.24 27.25 -16.02
C ASN A 491 1.21 27.14 -15.54
N PRO A 492 1.90 26.02 -15.82
CA PRO A 492 3.31 25.83 -15.44
C PRO A 492 4.29 26.49 -16.42
N SER A 493 3.83 27.02 -17.55
CA SER A 493 4.70 27.61 -18.57
C SER A 493 5.24 28.96 -18.12
N CYS A 494 6.56 29.09 -18.00
CA CYS A 494 7.21 30.40 -17.77
C CYS A 494 7.22 31.31 -18.99
N ARG A 495 6.70 30.85 -20.15
CA ARG A 495 6.84 31.55 -21.44
C ARG A 495 5.50 32.01 -22.01
N THR A 496 4.46 31.20 -21.84
CA THR A 496 3.16 31.42 -22.48
C THR A 496 2.06 31.54 -21.43
N ALA A 497 1.08 32.39 -21.71
CA ALA A 497 -0.15 32.45 -20.93
C ALA A 497 -1.10 31.33 -21.37
N ALA A 498 -2.02 30.91 -20.51
CA ALA A 498 -3.06 29.95 -20.83
C ALA A 498 -4.44 30.61 -20.74
N SER A 499 -5.27 30.45 -21.77
CA SER A 499 -6.66 30.93 -21.80
C SER A 499 -7.61 29.75 -21.60
N ILE A 500 -8.57 29.95 -20.70
CA ILE A 500 -9.55 28.94 -20.26
C ILE A 500 -10.94 29.52 -20.45
N GLY A 501 -11.81 28.75 -21.11
CA GLY A 501 -13.20 29.07 -21.34
C GLY A 501 -14.09 28.68 -20.17
N ARG A 502 -15.29 28.19 -20.47
CA ARG A 502 -16.26 27.73 -19.47
C ARG A 502 -15.75 26.48 -18.77
N VAL A 503 -15.97 26.40 -17.46
CA VAL A 503 -15.65 25.22 -16.64
C VAL A 503 -16.94 24.67 -16.06
N ARG A 504 -17.29 23.43 -16.39
CA ARG A 504 -18.50 22.76 -15.91
C ARG A 504 -18.13 21.54 -15.08
N VAL A 505 -18.90 21.30 -14.03
CA VAL A 505 -18.85 20.04 -13.28
C VAL A 505 -20.21 19.39 -13.40
N VAL A 506 -20.21 18.17 -13.89
CA VAL A 506 -21.41 17.34 -14.05
C VAL A 506 -21.31 16.10 -13.18
N ALA A 507 -22.43 15.60 -12.65
CA ALA A 507 -22.51 14.39 -11.84
C ALA A 507 -23.31 13.29 -12.55
N GLY A 508 -23.01 12.04 -12.22
CA GLY A 508 -23.72 10.87 -12.70
C GLY A 508 -23.00 10.15 -13.83
N PRO A 509 -23.66 9.20 -14.53
CA PRO A 509 -24.64 8.25 -13.98
C PRO A 509 -24.17 7.58 -12.67
N ALA A 510 -25.01 6.75 -12.02
CA ALA A 510 -24.60 6.02 -10.82
C ALA A 510 -23.38 5.09 -11.06
N ARG A 511 -23.19 4.64 -12.30
CA ARG A 511 -22.02 3.89 -12.78
C ARG A 511 -21.69 4.30 -14.20
N LEU A 512 -20.41 4.36 -14.54
CA LEU A 512 -20.01 4.71 -15.91
C LEU A 512 -20.41 3.63 -16.91
N ALA A 513 -21.00 4.06 -18.03
CA ALA A 513 -21.28 3.17 -19.15
C ALA A 513 -19.96 2.73 -19.81
N PRO A 514 -19.76 1.44 -20.10
CA PRO A 514 -18.62 0.98 -20.90
C PRO A 514 -18.64 1.65 -22.28
N ALA A 515 -17.48 2.03 -22.80
CA ALA A 515 -17.41 2.60 -24.14
C ALA A 515 -17.82 1.55 -25.18
N ASP A 516 -18.67 1.95 -26.14
CA ASP A 516 -19.00 1.10 -27.27
C ASP A 516 -17.76 0.97 -28.17
N VAL A 517 -17.13 -0.21 -28.15
CA VAL A 517 -15.90 -0.53 -28.90
C VAL A 517 -16.11 -0.37 -30.42
N ARG A 518 -17.36 -0.28 -30.89
CA ARG A 518 -17.73 -0.04 -32.29
C ARG A 518 -17.77 1.45 -32.66
N ALA A 519 -17.91 2.36 -31.70
CA ALA A 519 -18.14 3.79 -31.95
C ALA A 519 -16.87 4.67 -31.78
N THR A 520 -15.75 4.12 -31.32
CA THR A 520 -14.52 4.91 -31.10
C THR A 520 -13.79 5.20 -32.43
N PRO A 521 -13.31 6.44 -32.68
CA PRO A 521 -12.51 6.77 -33.86
C PRO A 521 -11.22 5.94 -34.03
N ALA A 522 -10.75 5.30 -32.95
CA ALA A 522 -9.67 4.31 -32.97
C ALA A 522 -10.00 3.08 -33.84
N ALA A 523 -11.26 2.86 -34.21
CA ALA A 523 -11.67 1.85 -35.18
C ALA A 523 -11.14 2.14 -36.61
N LEU A 524 -10.73 3.36 -36.95
CA LEU A 524 -10.12 3.65 -38.25
C LEU A 524 -8.65 3.20 -38.38
N VAL A 525 -7.96 2.93 -37.26
CA VAL A 525 -6.59 2.37 -37.29
C VAL A 525 -6.60 0.83 -37.38
N LYS A 526 -7.77 0.18 -37.25
CA LYS A 526 -7.93 -1.29 -37.34
C LYS A 526 -7.73 -1.86 -38.75
N ALA A 527 -7.47 -1.06 -39.77
CA ALA A 527 -7.36 -1.54 -41.14
C ALA A 527 -6.04 -2.28 -41.46
N THR A 528 -5.02 -2.30 -40.57
CA THR A 528 -3.69 -2.85 -40.95
C THR A 528 -2.94 -3.69 -39.90
N GLY A 529 -3.54 -4.16 -38.79
CA GLY A 529 -2.83 -5.07 -37.88
C GLY A 529 -3.61 -5.58 -36.66
N THR A 530 -3.02 -6.55 -35.96
CA THR A 530 -3.47 -7.03 -34.64
C THR A 530 -3.69 -5.84 -33.70
N ALA A 531 -4.92 -5.68 -33.21
CA ALA A 531 -5.30 -4.54 -32.38
C ALA A 531 -4.44 -4.48 -31.10
N ARG A 532 -3.53 -3.50 -31.00
CA ARG A 532 -2.77 -3.23 -29.78
C ARG A 532 -3.76 -2.85 -28.66
N ARG A 533 -3.77 -3.62 -27.57
CA ARG A 533 -4.60 -3.33 -26.39
C ARG A 533 -3.86 -2.36 -25.47
N THR A 534 -4.49 -1.25 -25.12
CA THR A 534 -3.98 -0.31 -24.11
C THR A 534 -4.41 -0.78 -22.72
N HIS A 535 -3.47 -0.78 -21.77
CA HIS A 535 -3.75 -1.08 -20.37
C HIS A 535 -3.48 0.16 -19.51
N GLY A 536 -4.28 0.37 -18.48
CA GLY A 536 -3.93 1.32 -17.41
C GLY A 536 -2.77 0.75 -16.59
N PHE A 537 -1.83 1.60 -16.18
CA PHE A 537 -0.73 1.21 -15.30
C PHE A 537 -0.77 2.01 -14.01
N LEU A 538 -0.82 1.32 -12.87
CA LEU A 538 -0.72 1.92 -11.54
C LEU A 538 0.58 1.49 -10.88
N VAL A 539 1.44 2.48 -10.58
CA VAL A 539 2.78 2.28 -9.99
C VAL A 539 2.70 1.83 -8.54
N THR A 540 1.68 2.29 -7.80
CA THR A 540 1.37 1.90 -6.42
C THR A 540 -0.05 1.34 -6.33
N PRO A 541 -0.37 0.51 -5.34
CA PRO A 541 -1.70 -0.07 -5.18
C PRO A 541 -2.71 0.85 -4.49
N GLU A 542 -2.52 2.18 -4.54
CA GLU A 542 -3.31 3.19 -3.83
C GLU A 542 -4.70 3.45 -4.51
N LEU A 543 -5.40 2.39 -4.88
CA LEU A 543 -6.70 2.45 -5.57
C LEU A 543 -7.74 3.29 -4.81
N ALA A 544 -7.80 3.15 -3.48
CA ALA A 544 -8.72 3.92 -2.66
C ALA A 544 -8.40 5.42 -2.73
N ARG A 545 -7.13 5.80 -2.63
CA ARG A 545 -6.71 7.20 -2.63
C ARG A 545 -6.99 7.88 -3.98
N GLU A 546 -6.64 7.21 -5.07
CA GLU A 546 -6.71 7.73 -6.44
C GLU A 546 -8.13 7.69 -7.03
N PHE A 547 -8.97 6.74 -6.60
CA PHE A 547 -10.29 6.49 -7.20
C PHE A 547 -11.44 6.59 -6.19
N GLY A 548 -11.32 7.43 -5.16
CA GLY A 548 -12.46 7.86 -4.33
C GLY A 548 -12.91 6.86 -3.25
N GLY A 549 -11.99 6.02 -2.76
CA GLY A 549 -12.16 5.27 -1.52
C GLY A 549 -11.99 6.17 -0.29
N VAL A 550 -12.83 5.96 0.73
CA VAL A 550 -12.85 6.78 1.95
C VAL A 550 -12.04 6.09 3.04
N ALA A 551 -11.00 6.75 3.55
CA ALA A 551 -10.28 6.33 4.75
C ALA A 551 -11.00 6.83 6.02
N THR A 552 -10.68 6.26 7.17
CA THR A 552 -11.15 6.72 8.48
C THR A 552 -9.97 6.89 9.44
N TYR A 553 -10.08 7.74 10.45
CA TYR A 553 -9.00 7.88 11.44
C TYR A 553 -9.15 6.83 12.54
N GLY A 554 -8.23 5.85 12.55
CA GLY A 554 -8.16 4.81 13.57
C GLY A 554 -7.52 5.34 14.85
N GLN A 555 -8.31 5.52 15.91
CA GLN A 555 -7.82 6.03 17.20
C GLN A 555 -6.80 5.09 17.86
N ALA A 556 -6.93 3.77 17.65
CA ALA A 556 -6.03 2.78 18.24
C ALA A 556 -4.67 2.73 17.51
N GLU A 557 -4.68 2.96 16.21
CA GLU A 557 -3.52 3.01 15.32
C GLU A 557 -2.88 4.41 15.26
N GLY A 558 -3.62 5.46 15.64
CA GLY A 558 -3.16 6.85 15.61
C GLY A 558 -2.99 7.42 14.18
N ARG A 559 -3.56 6.77 13.16
CA ARG A 559 -3.38 7.11 11.74
C ARG A 559 -4.65 6.82 10.93
N LEU A 560 -4.64 7.22 9.67
CA LEU A 560 -5.69 6.85 8.72
C LEU A 560 -5.64 5.33 8.43
N THR A 561 -6.81 4.72 8.36
CA THR A 561 -7.03 3.30 8.06
C THR A 561 -8.07 3.17 6.95
N LEU A 562 -7.92 2.13 6.13
CA LEU A 562 -8.86 1.74 5.09
C LEU A 562 -9.61 0.48 5.49
N ASP A 563 -10.93 0.53 5.31
CA ASP A 563 -11.81 -0.61 5.47
C ASP A 563 -12.07 -1.31 4.12
N TRP A 564 -12.86 -2.39 4.13
CA TRP A 564 -13.21 -3.07 2.88
C TRP A 564 -14.03 -2.16 1.97
N GLY A 565 -14.83 -1.25 2.52
CA GLY A 565 -15.63 -0.30 1.77
C GLY A 565 -14.77 0.61 0.90
N GLY A 566 -13.75 1.23 1.49
CA GLY A 566 -12.79 2.09 0.80
C GLY A 566 -12.02 1.35 -0.29
N HIS A 567 -11.52 0.15 -0.01
CA HIS A 567 -10.81 -0.66 -1.01
C HIS A 567 -11.70 -1.09 -2.18
N LEU A 568 -12.91 -1.58 -1.90
CA LEU A 568 -13.85 -2.01 -2.95
C LEU A 568 -14.35 -0.82 -3.78
N ALA A 569 -14.58 0.34 -3.18
CA ALA A 569 -14.97 1.55 -3.90
C ALA A 569 -13.90 1.95 -4.92
N GLY A 570 -12.65 2.11 -4.48
CA GLY A 570 -11.54 2.48 -5.37
C GLY A 570 -11.31 1.47 -6.50
N ALA A 571 -11.34 0.17 -6.18
CA ALA A 571 -11.18 -0.89 -7.17
C ALA A 571 -12.31 -0.90 -8.21
N ARG A 572 -13.57 -0.69 -7.79
CA ARG A 572 -14.74 -0.61 -8.70
C ARG A 572 -14.66 0.62 -9.59
N HIS A 573 -14.40 1.79 -9.02
CA HIS A 573 -14.31 3.04 -9.78
C HIS A 573 -13.17 3.00 -10.81
N PHE A 574 -12.03 2.40 -10.47
CA PHE A 574 -10.95 2.18 -11.42
C PHE A 574 -11.37 1.28 -12.60
N ALA A 575 -12.05 0.16 -12.31
CA ALA A 575 -12.54 -0.74 -13.35
C ALA A 575 -13.61 -0.07 -14.24
N GLU A 576 -14.52 0.71 -13.65
CA GLU A 576 -15.50 1.52 -14.39
C GLU A 576 -14.83 2.54 -15.31
N MET A 577 -13.83 3.26 -14.82
CA MET A 577 -13.07 4.23 -15.61
C MET A 577 -12.39 3.56 -16.82
N LEU A 578 -11.73 2.42 -16.62
CA LEU A 578 -11.07 1.68 -17.69
C LEU A 578 -12.07 1.18 -18.74
N ALA A 579 -13.20 0.63 -18.30
CA ALA A 579 -14.27 0.18 -19.19
C ALA A 579 -14.86 1.34 -20.01
N ALA A 580 -15.07 2.49 -19.38
CA ALA A 580 -15.55 3.71 -20.03
C ALA A 580 -14.55 4.32 -21.03
N GLN A 581 -13.26 3.97 -20.92
CA GLN A 581 -12.21 4.40 -21.85
C GLN A 581 -11.87 3.35 -22.92
N ALA A 582 -12.62 2.25 -23.00
CA ALA A 582 -12.32 1.11 -23.88
C ALA A 582 -10.91 0.52 -23.68
N ALA A 583 -10.36 0.61 -22.47
CA ALA A 583 -9.10 -0.02 -22.13
C ALA A 583 -9.23 -1.56 -22.15
N GLY A 584 -8.15 -2.25 -22.50
CA GLY A 584 -8.10 -3.72 -22.49
C GLY A 584 -7.98 -4.34 -21.10
N GLY A 585 -7.57 -3.53 -20.10
CA GLY A 585 -7.30 -4.00 -18.75
C GLY A 585 -6.38 -3.06 -17.98
N SER A 586 -5.76 -3.60 -16.93
CA SER A 586 -4.75 -2.89 -16.14
C SER A 586 -3.57 -3.76 -15.74
N MET A 587 -2.44 -3.10 -15.49
CA MET A 587 -1.33 -3.62 -14.70
C MET A 587 -1.25 -2.79 -13.42
N ILE A 588 -1.27 -3.44 -12.26
CA ILE A 588 -1.25 -2.76 -10.96
C ILE A 588 -0.11 -3.35 -10.14
N THR A 589 0.79 -2.51 -9.65
CA THR A 589 1.81 -2.92 -8.69
C THR A 589 1.15 -3.20 -7.33
N VAL A 590 0.86 -4.47 -7.06
CA VAL A 590 0.18 -4.96 -5.85
C VAL A 590 1.14 -5.36 -4.74
N TYR A 591 2.44 -5.37 -5.03
CA TYR A 591 3.52 -5.48 -4.06
C TYR A 591 4.53 -4.37 -4.34
N ALA A 592 4.76 -3.49 -3.37
CA ALA A 592 5.75 -2.42 -3.43
C ALA A 592 6.11 -1.96 -2.02
N GLN A 593 7.27 -1.33 -1.88
CA GLN A 593 7.76 -0.71 -0.66
C GLN A 593 7.70 -1.66 0.54
N GLY A 594 8.11 -2.92 0.31
CA GLY A 594 8.17 -3.98 1.32
C GLY A 594 6.81 -4.54 1.76
N ALA A 595 5.70 -4.13 1.14
CA ALA A 595 4.35 -4.49 1.56
C ALA A 595 3.47 -4.99 0.41
N ALA A 596 2.58 -5.93 0.73
CA ALA A 596 1.66 -6.56 -0.21
C ALA A 596 0.23 -6.05 -0.04
N LEU A 597 -0.55 -5.99 -1.12
CA LEU A 597 -1.99 -5.67 -1.11
C LEU A 597 -2.86 -6.86 -0.61
N TRP A 598 -2.22 -7.87 -0.01
CA TRP A 598 -2.84 -9.03 0.61
C TRP A 598 -2.10 -9.38 1.90
N PRO A 599 -2.71 -10.16 2.82
CA PRO A 599 -2.05 -10.57 4.05
C PRO A 599 -0.94 -11.57 3.74
N SER A 600 0.33 -11.13 3.81
CA SER A 600 1.50 -11.97 3.51
C SER A 600 2.42 -12.13 4.73
N ARG A 601 2.68 -13.39 5.11
CA ARG A 601 3.69 -13.72 6.14
C ARG A 601 5.11 -13.35 5.69
N LEU A 602 5.38 -13.40 4.37
CA LEU A 602 6.68 -13.02 3.79
C LEU A 602 7.02 -11.55 4.03
N THR A 603 6.01 -10.71 4.24
CA THR A 603 6.14 -9.27 4.54
C THR A 603 5.90 -8.93 6.01
N ARG A 604 5.80 -9.94 6.90
CA ARG A 604 5.36 -9.75 8.30
C ARG A 604 4.01 -9.02 8.41
N HIS A 605 3.12 -9.23 7.43
CA HIS A 605 1.82 -8.58 7.31
C HIS A 605 1.89 -7.05 7.36
N ALA A 606 2.90 -6.45 6.71
CA ALA A 606 3.13 -5.01 6.73
C ALA A 606 1.86 -4.21 6.35
N PRO A 607 1.27 -3.42 7.28
CA PRO A 607 -0.02 -2.74 7.08
C PRO A 607 0.10 -1.42 6.31
N ARG A 608 0.96 -1.36 5.29
CA ARG A 608 1.26 -0.10 4.58
C ARG A 608 0.09 0.37 3.71
N TRP A 609 -0.60 -0.56 3.06
CA TRP A 609 -1.62 -0.25 2.06
C TRP A 609 -3.05 -0.18 2.61
N ASP A 610 -3.28 -0.77 3.79
CA ASP A 610 -4.56 -0.76 4.49
C ASP A 610 -4.53 0.16 5.72
N GLY A 611 -3.36 0.43 6.31
CA GLY A 611 -3.20 1.26 7.51
C GLY A 611 -3.81 0.63 8.78
N GLY A 612 -4.62 -0.42 8.64
CA GLY A 612 -5.30 -1.14 9.71
C GLY A 612 -4.55 -2.40 10.12
N THR A 613 -5.21 -3.22 10.94
CA THR A 613 -4.64 -4.48 11.45
C THR A 613 -5.48 -5.70 11.08
N GLY A 614 -6.47 -5.51 10.21
CA GLY A 614 -7.33 -6.57 9.67
C GLY A 614 -6.71 -7.18 8.42
N ALA A 615 -6.66 -8.51 8.35
CA ALA A 615 -6.24 -9.21 7.14
C ALA A 615 -7.29 -8.97 6.03
N ARG A 616 -6.92 -8.26 4.95
CA ARG A 616 -7.78 -8.02 3.77
C ARG A 616 -7.04 -8.41 2.49
N ASP A 617 -7.55 -9.37 1.72
CA ASP A 617 -6.98 -9.79 0.43
C ASP A 617 -7.55 -8.94 -0.72
N VAL A 618 -7.11 -7.68 -0.77
CA VAL A 618 -7.60 -6.70 -1.75
C VAL A 618 -7.15 -7.10 -3.17
N LEU A 619 -6.02 -7.78 -3.33
CA LEU A 619 -5.59 -8.40 -4.60
C LEU A 619 -6.68 -9.32 -5.17
N ALA A 620 -7.21 -10.25 -4.38
CA ALA A 620 -8.28 -11.15 -4.83
C ALA A 620 -9.55 -10.38 -5.22
N ALA A 621 -9.87 -9.30 -4.51
CA ALA A 621 -11.05 -8.47 -4.81
C ALA A 621 -10.91 -7.76 -6.16
N VAL A 622 -9.74 -7.16 -6.41
CA VAL A 622 -9.42 -6.49 -7.67
C VAL A 622 -9.52 -7.45 -8.84
N ALA A 623 -9.02 -8.69 -8.71
CA ALA A 623 -9.11 -9.70 -9.76
C ALA A 623 -10.56 -10.04 -10.13
N ARG A 624 -11.45 -10.21 -9.14
CA ARG A 624 -12.89 -10.47 -9.36
C ARG A 624 -13.61 -9.29 -9.99
N ILE A 625 -13.33 -8.07 -9.51
CA ILE A 625 -13.90 -6.85 -10.10
C ILE A 625 -13.49 -6.72 -11.57
N HIS A 626 -12.22 -6.97 -11.91
CA HIS A 626 -11.79 -6.96 -13.31
C HIS A 626 -12.50 -8.04 -14.14
N ALA A 627 -12.68 -9.25 -13.61
CA ALA A 627 -13.42 -10.32 -14.27
C ALA A 627 -14.86 -9.93 -14.57
N ARG A 628 -15.56 -9.36 -13.58
CA ARG A 628 -16.91 -8.83 -13.72
C ARG A 628 -17.02 -7.76 -14.81
N HIS A 629 -16.03 -6.88 -14.93
CA HIS A 629 -15.97 -5.83 -15.94
C HIS A 629 -15.39 -6.31 -17.30
N ARG A 630 -15.05 -7.60 -17.44
CA ARG A 630 -14.40 -8.19 -18.63
C ARG A 630 -13.09 -7.49 -19.01
N LEU A 631 -12.35 -7.02 -18.02
CA LEU A 631 -11.04 -6.38 -18.16
C LEU A 631 -9.93 -7.39 -17.91
N GLY A 632 -8.82 -7.26 -18.65
CA GLY A 632 -7.58 -7.95 -18.31
C GLY A 632 -6.95 -7.37 -17.04
N PHE A 633 -6.29 -8.21 -16.26
CA PHE A 633 -5.57 -7.80 -15.06
C PHE A 633 -4.20 -8.48 -15.01
N VAL A 634 -3.15 -7.69 -14.76
CA VAL A 634 -1.78 -8.16 -14.55
C VAL A 634 -1.30 -7.63 -13.19
N PRO A 635 -1.35 -8.42 -12.10
CA PRO A 635 -0.74 -8.02 -10.85
C PRO A 635 0.78 -7.95 -11.01
N ALA A 636 1.37 -6.88 -10.52
CA ALA A 636 2.79 -6.59 -10.63
C ALA A 636 3.46 -6.48 -9.25
N ALA A 637 4.75 -6.84 -9.18
CA ALA A 637 5.59 -6.68 -8.00
C ALA A 637 6.77 -5.75 -8.30
N SER A 638 6.93 -4.72 -7.46
CA SER A 638 8.09 -3.83 -7.41
C SER A 638 8.95 -4.21 -6.20
N PHE A 639 10.24 -4.43 -6.45
CA PHE A 639 11.22 -4.77 -5.43
C PHE A 639 12.08 -3.55 -5.16
N ASP A 640 11.54 -2.65 -4.34
CA ASP A 640 12.06 -1.32 -3.98
C ASP A 640 12.08 -1.09 -2.45
N GLY A 641 11.64 -2.08 -1.66
CA GLY A 641 11.72 -2.11 -0.20
C GLY A 641 12.48 -3.35 0.31
N PRO A 642 12.83 -3.36 1.61
CA PRO A 642 13.51 -4.49 2.23
C PRO A 642 12.62 -5.74 2.35
N LEU A 643 13.26 -6.91 2.37
CA LEU A 643 12.58 -8.20 2.58
C LEU A 643 12.91 -8.76 3.97
N PRO A 644 11.92 -9.13 4.82
CA PRO A 644 12.16 -9.63 6.17
C PRO A 644 13.15 -10.80 6.25
N GLU A 645 13.07 -11.77 5.33
CA GLU A 645 13.99 -12.91 5.28
C GLU A 645 15.45 -12.48 5.04
N LEU A 646 15.66 -11.51 4.14
CA LEU A 646 16.99 -11.01 3.80
C LEU A 646 17.57 -10.13 4.91
N GLU A 647 16.75 -9.26 5.51
CA GLU A 647 17.16 -8.42 6.64
C GLU A 647 17.49 -9.27 7.88
N THR A 648 16.72 -10.33 8.14
CA THR A 648 17.04 -11.32 9.17
C THR A 648 18.38 -11.99 8.92
N ALA A 649 18.64 -12.39 7.67
CA ALA A 649 19.91 -13.01 7.30
C ALA A 649 21.08 -12.03 7.48
N LEU A 650 20.93 -10.78 7.04
CA LEU A 650 21.93 -9.72 7.18
C LEU A 650 22.26 -9.45 8.65
N ALA A 651 21.24 -9.34 9.50
CA ALA A 651 21.42 -9.00 10.91
C ALA A 651 22.01 -10.14 11.75
N ALA A 652 21.72 -11.39 11.43
CA ALA A 652 22.31 -12.54 12.12
C ALA A 652 23.84 -12.65 11.92
N GLY A 653 24.44 -11.88 11.00
CA GLY A 653 25.80 -12.10 10.52
C GLY A 653 25.98 -13.48 9.86
N ARG A 654 24.87 -14.20 9.65
CA ARG A 654 24.76 -15.55 9.06
C ARG A 654 24.41 -15.48 7.57
N ALA A 655 24.06 -14.31 7.02
CA ALA A 655 24.08 -14.08 5.59
C ALA A 655 25.51 -14.17 5.09
N GLY A 656 25.74 -15.15 4.20
CA GLY A 656 27.00 -15.28 3.48
C GLY A 656 27.39 -13.99 2.76
N PRO A 657 28.67 -13.84 2.42
CA PRO A 657 29.12 -12.79 1.53
C PRO A 657 28.18 -12.72 0.31
N GLY A 658 27.64 -11.54 -0.01
CA GLY A 658 26.95 -11.33 -1.30
C GLY A 658 25.46 -10.99 -1.31
N ILE A 659 24.71 -10.91 -0.18
CA ILE A 659 23.32 -10.37 -0.22
C ILE A 659 23.30 -8.89 -0.60
N ALA A 660 24.15 -8.06 0.01
CA ALA A 660 24.25 -6.65 -0.33
C ALA A 660 25.04 -6.47 -1.64
N CYS A 661 24.59 -5.58 -2.52
CA CYS A 661 25.33 -5.24 -3.73
C CYS A 661 26.54 -4.38 -3.34
N VAL A 662 27.76 -4.89 -3.54
CA VAL A 662 29.03 -4.23 -3.18
C VAL A 662 29.74 -3.68 -4.42
N GLY A 663 30.28 -2.47 -4.30
CA GLY A 663 30.88 -1.72 -5.40
C GLY A 663 32.40 -1.79 -5.43
N ARG A 664 32.99 -0.99 -6.33
CA ARG A 664 34.45 -0.90 -6.51
C ARG A 664 35.22 -0.41 -5.28
N ASP A 665 34.54 0.28 -4.37
CA ASP A 665 35.05 0.84 -3.12
C ASP A 665 34.85 -0.11 -1.92
N GLY A 666 34.31 -1.30 -2.16
CA GLY A 666 33.96 -2.25 -1.10
C GLY A 666 32.75 -1.81 -0.27
N GLN A 667 32.05 -0.73 -0.67
CA GLN A 667 30.87 -0.25 0.04
C GLN A 667 29.60 -0.89 -0.51
N GLN A 668 28.63 -1.07 0.38
CA GLN A 668 27.29 -1.52 0.02
C GLN A 668 26.52 -0.38 -0.63
N ARG A 669 25.82 -0.66 -1.73
CA ARG A 669 24.95 0.32 -2.36
C ARG A 669 23.68 0.51 -1.54
N ARG A 670 23.36 1.77 -1.26
CA ARG A 670 22.11 2.21 -0.64
C ARG A 670 21.19 2.79 -1.70
N LEU A 671 19.89 2.54 -1.54
CA LEU A 671 18.83 3.17 -2.32
C LEU A 671 18.55 4.56 -1.76
N ALA A 672 17.96 5.45 -2.58
CA ALA A 672 17.62 6.80 -2.15
C ALA A 672 16.67 6.82 -0.93
N GLY A 673 15.82 5.79 -0.80
CA GLY A 673 14.92 5.59 0.33
C GLY A 673 15.55 4.99 1.60
N GLY A 674 16.87 4.82 1.67
CA GLY A 674 17.59 4.32 2.85
C GLY A 674 17.79 2.80 2.91
N GLY A 675 17.09 2.03 2.08
CA GLY A 675 17.25 0.58 1.96
C GLY A 675 18.56 0.13 1.29
N LEU A 676 18.86 -1.16 1.37
CA LEU A 676 19.97 -1.77 0.64
C LEU A 676 19.58 -2.12 -0.79
N HIS A 677 20.50 -1.95 -1.73
CA HIS A 677 20.38 -2.56 -3.04
C HIS A 677 20.83 -4.03 -2.90
N TYR A 678 19.89 -4.97 -2.92
CA TYR A 678 20.26 -6.39 -2.86
C TYR A 678 20.88 -6.88 -4.16
N ASN A 679 21.84 -7.78 -4.05
CA ASN A 679 22.48 -8.41 -5.17
C ASN A 679 21.54 -9.44 -5.83
N ILE A 680 20.94 -9.08 -6.95
CA ILE A 680 20.04 -9.98 -7.69
C ILE A 680 20.73 -11.22 -8.29
N LEU A 681 22.07 -11.29 -8.28
CA LEU A 681 22.81 -12.49 -8.68
C LEU A 681 22.92 -13.53 -7.55
N GLU A 682 22.50 -13.17 -6.34
CA GLU A 682 22.58 -14.05 -5.17
C GLU A 682 21.36 -15.00 -5.12
N PRO A 683 21.57 -16.34 -5.08
CA PRO A 683 20.47 -17.30 -5.05
C PRO A 683 19.47 -17.10 -3.89
N ALA A 684 19.92 -16.64 -2.71
CA ALA A 684 19.02 -16.34 -1.60
C ALA A 684 18.07 -15.17 -1.94
N VAL A 685 18.58 -14.11 -2.57
CA VAL A 685 17.78 -12.96 -3.03
C VAL A 685 16.77 -13.39 -4.10
N GLN A 686 17.21 -14.21 -5.07
CA GLN A 686 16.34 -14.75 -6.12
C GLN A 686 15.20 -15.61 -5.54
N ARG A 687 15.47 -16.45 -4.54
CA ARG A 687 14.43 -17.26 -3.87
C ARG A 687 13.43 -16.42 -3.09
N ALA A 688 13.89 -15.36 -2.42
CA ALA A 688 12.99 -14.45 -1.71
C ALA A 688 12.03 -13.73 -2.67
N VAL A 689 12.52 -13.30 -3.84
CA VAL A 689 11.71 -12.74 -4.92
C VAL A 689 10.71 -13.77 -5.45
N GLU A 690 11.16 -14.99 -5.75
CA GLU A 690 10.32 -16.07 -6.27
C GLU A 690 9.17 -16.41 -5.31
N SER A 691 9.44 -16.49 -4.00
CA SER A 691 8.41 -16.75 -2.98
C SER A 691 7.28 -15.73 -3.00
N ILE A 692 7.60 -14.43 -3.14
CA ILE A 692 6.60 -13.36 -3.22
C ILE A 692 5.79 -13.43 -4.51
N VAL A 693 6.46 -13.66 -5.65
CA VAL A 693 5.80 -13.78 -6.96
C VAL A 693 4.87 -15.00 -7.00
N VAL A 694 5.30 -16.13 -6.45
CA VAL A 694 4.49 -17.36 -6.38
C VAL A 694 3.32 -17.19 -5.41
N GLU A 695 3.51 -16.55 -4.25
CA GLU A 695 2.40 -16.24 -3.34
C GLU A 695 1.36 -15.37 -4.07
N MET A 696 1.79 -14.28 -4.71
CA MET A 696 0.94 -13.37 -5.48
C MET A 696 0.16 -14.10 -6.59
N ALA A 697 0.84 -14.94 -7.37
CA ALA A 697 0.21 -15.74 -8.42
C ALA A 697 -0.82 -16.72 -7.83
N GLY A 698 -0.49 -17.38 -6.71
CA GLY A 698 -1.38 -18.30 -6.00
C GLY A 698 -2.68 -17.63 -5.53
N ARG A 699 -2.63 -16.37 -5.09
CA ARG A 699 -3.82 -15.62 -4.63
C ARG A 699 -4.86 -15.40 -5.72
N VAL A 700 -4.42 -15.24 -6.97
CA VAL A 700 -5.30 -14.95 -8.11
C VAL A 700 -5.52 -16.15 -9.02
N ARG A 701 -5.09 -17.34 -8.59
CA ARG A 701 -5.23 -18.59 -9.34
C ARG A 701 -6.68 -18.84 -9.73
N GLY A 702 -6.89 -19.21 -11.01
CA GLY A 702 -8.21 -19.51 -11.55
C GLY A 702 -9.04 -18.28 -11.92
N SER A 703 -8.56 -17.05 -11.67
CA SER A 703 -9.25 -15.85 -12.12
C SER A 703 -9.28 -15.78 -13.66
N PRO A 704 -10.45 -15.53 -14.28
CA PRO A 704 -10.55 -15.39 -15.73
C PRO A 704 -10.02 -14.05 -16.25
N SER A 705 -9.84 -13.04 -15.39
CA SER A 705 -9.27 -11.73 -15.76
C SER A 705 -7.75 -11.73 -15.84
N VAL A 706 -7.09 -12.68 -15.17
CA VAL A 706 -5.63 -12.70 -15.06
C VAL A 706 -5.01 -13.44 -16.24
N GLY A 707 -4.12 -12.74 -16.97
CA GLY A 707 -3.38 -13.28 -18.11
C GLY A 707 -1.89 -13.51 -17.83
N GLY A 708 -1.44 -13.22 -16.62
CA GLY A 708 -0.04 -13.32 -16.22
C GLY A 708 0.27 -12.42 -15.03
N VAL A 709 1.53 -12.41 -14.62
CA VAL A 709 2.04 -11.55 -13.53
C VAL A 709 3.24 -10.75 -14.03
N ALA A 710 3.54 -9.63 -13.40
CA ALA A 710 4.66 -8.79 -13.78
C ALA A 710 5.66 -8.58 -12.64
N VAL A 711 6.93 -8.43 -13.00
CA VAL A 711 7.95 -7.81 -12.17
C VAL A 711 8.30 -6.46 -12.80
N VAL A 712 8.11 -5.38 -12.06
CA VAL A 712 8.46 -4.03 -12.50
C VAL A 712 9.87 -3.69 -12.03
N LEU A 713 10.61 -3.01 -12.91
CA LEU A 713 11.99 -2.62 -12.68
C LEU A 713 12.05 -1.09 -12.72
N PRO A 714 11.75 -0.39 -11.60
CA PRO A 714 11.97 1.03 -11.50
C PRO A 714 13.46 1.34 -11.26
N HIS A 715 13.84 2.60 -11.42
CA HIS A 715 15.23 3.07 -11.29
C HIS A 715 15.76 3.10 -9.85
N ASP A 716 14.84 3.16 -8.89
CA ASP A 716 15.05 3.19 -7.44
C ASP A 716 14.75 1.83 -6.77
N GLY A 717 14.44 0.80 -7.57
CA GLY A 717 14.36 -0.58 -7.13
C GLY A 717 15.72 -1.28 -7.10
N TRP A 718 15.75 -2.52 -6.62
CA TRP A 718 16.96 -3.32 -6.50
C TRP A 718 16.98 -4.59 -7.37
N LEU A 719 15.89 -4.90 -8.09
CA LEU A 719 15.79 -6.09 -8.97
C LEU A 719 16.54 -5.93 -10.32
N HIS A 720 17.47 -4.99 -10.41
CA HIS A 720 18.34 -4.80 -11.56
C HIS A 720 19.78 -4.57 -11.11
N LEU A 721 20.74 -4.71 -12.02
CA LEU A 721 22.12 -4.36 -11.72
C LEU A 721 22.32 -2.84 -11.81
N PRO A 722 23.11 -2.24 -10.90
CA PRO A 722 23.30 -0.79 -10.92
C PRO A 722 24.24 -0.26 -12.00
N GLY A 723 25.02 -1.14 -12.64
CA GLY A 723 26.01 -0.77 -13.65
C GLY A 723 27.11 -1.83 -13.81
N LEU A 724 28.21 -1.46 -14.46
CA LEU A 724 29.28 -2.40 -14.78
C LEU A 724 30.02 -2.95 -13.54
N CYS A 725 30.41 -2.07 -12.62
CA CYS A 725 31.27 -2.40 -11.48
C CYS A 725 30.46 -2.86 -10.24
N TRP A 726 29.41 -3.64 -10.47
CA TRP A 726 28.48 -4.15 -9.46
C TRP A 726 27.92 -5.52 -9.86
N PRO A 727 27.73 -6.49 -8.95
CA PRO A 727 28.30 -6.58 -7.61
C PRO A 727 29.73 -7.16 -7.68
N LEU A 728 30.64 -6.65 -6.86
CA LEU A 728 32.04 -7.10 -6.80
C LEU A 728 32.41 -7.75 -5.45
N ASP A 729 31.41 -8.16 -4.66
CA ASP A 729 31.62 -8.90 -3.43
C ASP A 729 32.38 -10.21 -3.66
N ASP A 730 32.93 -10.75 -2.57
CA ASP A 730 33.84 -11.90 -2.62
C ASP A 730 33.17 -13.14 -3.23
N ASP A 731 31.92 -13.44 -2.88
CA ASP A 731 31.23 -14.64 -3.34
C ASP A 731 30.77 -14.51 -4.79
N THR A 732 30.16 -13.37 -5.15
CA THR A 732 29.73 -13.13 -6.54
C THR A 732 30.92 -13.18 -7.50
N PHE A 733 32.02 -12.50 -7.16
CA PHE A 733 33.19 -12.48 -8.02
C PHE A 733 33.87 -13.84 -8.07
N ALA A 734 33.89 -14.61 -6.98
CA ALA A 734 34.39 -15.99 -6.99
C ALA A 734 33.57 -16.90 -7.91
N ARG A 735 32.22 -16.81 -7.88
CA ARG A 735 31.35 -17.56 -8.81
C ARG A 735 31.64 -17.22 -10.26
N PHE A 736 31.85 -15.95 -10.58
CA PHE A 736 32.23 -15.53 -11.93
C PHE A 736 33.63 -16.02 -12.32
N ALA A 737 34.62 -15.80 -11.45
CA ALA A 737 36.01 -16.18 -11.71
C ALA A 737 36.15 -17.69 -11.96
N ALA A 738 35.35 -18.52 -11.28
CA ALA A 738 35.29 -19.97 -11.51
C ALA A 738 34.80 -20.37 -12.92
N THR A 739 34.14 -19.47 -13.65
CA THR A 739 33.74 -19.71 -15.06
C THR A 739 34.83 -19.37 -16.07
N LEU A 740 35.91 -18.71 -15.63
CA LEU A 740 36.99 -18.29 -16.50
C LEU A 740 38.04 -19.40 -16.65
N PRO A 741 38.67 -19.56 -17.83
CA PRO A 741 39.77 -20.50 -18.02
C PRO A 741 40.98 -20.22 -17.12
N ALA A 742 41.20 -18.95 -16.78
CA ALA A 742 42.26 -18.49 -15.89
C ALA A 742 41.69 -17.46 -14.89
N PRO A 743 41.24 -17.91 -13.70
CA PRO A 743 40.67 -17.04 -12.69
C PRO A 743 41.69 -16.01 -12.17
N PRO A 744 41.36 -14.70 -12.15
CA PRO A 744 42.25 -13.69 -11.60
C PRO A 744 42.32 -13.76 -10.06
N ALA A 745 43.53 -13.69 -9.49
CA ALA A 745 43.70 -13.55 -8.05
C ALA A 745 43.43 -12.10 -7.63
N THR A 746 42.36 -11.87 -6.86
CA THR A 746 41.99 -10.55 -6.32
C THR A 746 41.71 -10.68 -4.82
N GLU A 747 42.74 -10.44 -4.02
CA GLU A 747 42.74 -10.58 -2.56
C GLU A 747 43.21 -9.29 -1.89
N GLY A 748 43.05 -9.19 -0.56
CA GLY A 748 43.49 -8.04 0.22
C GLY A 748 42.52 -6.85 0.18
N GLU A 749 42.97 -5.70 0.70
CA GLU A 749 42.14 -4.51 0.89
C GLU A 749 41.75 -3.83 -0.43
N THR A 750 42.59 -3.91 -1.46
CA THR A 750 42.35 -3.28 -2.78
C THR A 750 41.51 -4.13 -3.73
N ARG A 751 41.13 -5.35 -3.32
CA ARG A 751 40.52 -6.36 -4.19
C ARG A 751 39.31 -5.84 -4.98
N PHE A 752 38.46 -5.01 -4.38
CA PHE A 752 37.28 -4.46 -5.04
C PHE A 752 37.64 -3.51 -6.20
N GLY A 753 38.66 -2.68 -6.00
CA GLY A 753 39.19 -1.81 -7.05
C GLY A 753 39.89 -2.60 -8.15
N ASP A 754 40.59 -3.67 -7.80
CA ASP A 754 41.26 -4.57 -8.76
C ASP A 754 40.24 -5.31 -9.64
N ARG A 755 39.17 -5.85 -9.02
CA ARG A 755 38.04 -6.46 -9.73
C ARG A 755 37.36 -5.47 -10.67
N ALA A 756 37.13 -4.23 -10.21
CA ALA A 756 36.55 -3.18 -11.03
C ALA A 756 37.39 -2.91 -12.29
N ARG A 757 38.72 -2.81 -12.16
CA ARG A 757 39.63 -2.62 -13.32
C ARG A 757 39.57 -3.78 -14.30
N LEU A 758 39.45 -5.01 -13.80
CA LEU A 758 39.32 -6.19 -14.66
C LEU A 758 38.02 -6.19 -15.47
N VAL A 759 36.88 -5.88 -14.83
CA VAL A 759 35.58 -5.87 -15.51
C VAL A 759 35.33 -4.62 -16.35
N GLU A 760 36.06 -3.53 -16.09
CA GLU A 760 36.11 -2.35 -16.98
C GLU A 760 36.95 -2.64 -18.24
N GLY A 761 38.00 -3.46 -18.11
CA GLY A 761 38.91 -3.81 -19.20
C GLY A 761 38.75 -5.24 -19.69
N PRO A 762 39.74 -6.12 -19.45
CA PRO A 762 39.88 -7.39 -20.15
C PRO A 762 38.74 -8.39 -19.93
N LEU A 763 38.01 -8.30 -18.82
CA LEU A 763 36.90 -9.21 -18.49
C LEU A 763 35.51 -8.63 -18.76
N ARG A 764 35.41 -7.44 -19.38
CA ARG A 764 34.14 -6.73 -19.58
C ARG A 764 33.05 -7.58 -20.21
N GLU A 765 33.30 -8.16 -21.39
CA GLU A 765 32.29 -8.92 -22.11
C GLU A 765 31.95 -10.24 -21.42
N ALA A 766 32.94 -10.92 -20.85
CA ALA A 766 32.73 -12.14 -20.06
C ALA A 766 31.85 -11.84 -18.83
N TRP A 767 32.10 -10.73 -18.15
CA TRP A 767 31.34 -10.27 -16.98
C TRP A 767 29.91 -9.86 -17.32
N LEU A 768 29.70 -9.11 -18.41
CA LEU A 768 28.37 -8.75 -18.89
C LEU A 768 27.58 -9.98 -19.33
N GLY A 769 28.21 -10.90 -20.08
CA GLY A 769 27.59 -12.14 -20.53
C GLY A 769 27.22 -13.07 -19.37
N TRP A 770 28.11 -13.24 -18.39
CA TRP A 770 27.84 -14.08 -17.22
C TRP A 770 26.67 -13.55 -16.39
N ARG A 771 26.69 -12.27 -16.01
CA ARG A 771 25.61 -11.66 -15.21
C ARG A 771 24.27 -11.64 -15.93
N GLY A 772 24.27 -11.29 -17.23
CA GLY A 772 23.07 -11.35 -18.06
C GLY A 772 22.51 -12.76 -18.16
N GLY A 773 23.37 -13.78 -18.28
CA GLY A 773 22.99 -15.18 -18.27
C GLY A 773 22.37 -15.64 -16.95
N GLU A 774 22.93 -15.24 -15.81
CA GLU A 774 22.36 -15.56 -14.49
C GLU A 774 20.97 -14.95 -14.29
N ILE A 775 20.77 -13.69 -14.68
CA ILE A 775 19.47 -13.01 -14.61
C ILE A 775 18.47 -13.62 -15.60
N ALA A 776 18.90 -13.97 -16.82
CA ALA A 776 18.05 -14.66 -17.79
C ALA A 776 17.56 -16.02 -17.27
N ARG A 777 18.45 -16.81 -16.64
CA ARG A 777 18.08 -18.08 -15.98
C ARG A 777 17.10 -17.85 -14.84
N PHE A 778 17.30 -16.78 -14.05
CA PHE A 778 16.38 -16.42 -12.99
C PHE A 778 14.98 -16.06 -13.54
N HIS A 779 14.89 -15.20 -14.54
CA HIS A 779 13.61 -14.86 -15.17
C HIS A 779 12.91 -16.07 -15.79
N ALA A 780 13.67 -16.98 -16.43
CA ALA A 780 13.10 -18.23 -16.96
C ALA A 780 12.55 -19.13 -15.84
N ARG A 781 13.23 -19.22 -14.70
CA ARG A 781 12.72 -19.95 -13.52
C ARG A 781 11.46 -19.30 -12.95
N LEU A 782 11.43 -17.97 -12.82
CA LEU A 782 10.22 -17.25 -12.41
C LEU A 782 9.05 -17.50 -13.37
N ALA A 783 9.28 -17.45 -14.68
CA ALA A 783 8.25 -17.74 -15.69
C ALA A 783 7.73 -19.18 -15.57
N ALA A 784 8.62 -20.15 -15.33
CA ALA A 784 8.23 -21.53 -15.09
C ALA A 784 7.42 -21.69 -13.78
N ALA A 785 7.80 -20.99 -12.71
CA ALA A 785 7.08 -21.01 -11.43
C ALA A 785 5.67 -20.40 -11.56
N VAL A 786 5.52 -19.29 -12.28
CA VAL A 786 4.22 -18.68 -12.60
C VAL A 786 3.36 -19.65 -13.42
N ALA A 787 3.94 -20.26 -14.45
CA ALA A 787 3.22 -21.19 -15.30
C ALA A 787 2.84 -22.51 -14.59
N ALA A 788 3.53 -22.87 -13.51
CA ALA A 788 3.17 -23.99 -12.66
C ALA A 788 1.92 -23.69 -11.80
N VAL A 789 1.62 -22.41 -11.54
CA VAL A 789 0.38 -21.98 -10.87
C VAL A 789 -0.80 -22.04 -11.84
N ASP A 790 -0.62 -21.49 -13.05
CA ASP A 790 -1.59 -21.54 -14.15
C ASP A 790 -0.84 -21.51 -15.50
N ASP A 791 -1.03 -22.53 -16.32
CA ASP A 791 -0.23 -22.79 -17.53
C ASP A 791 -0.51 -21.80 -18.68
N ARG A 792 -1.57 -20.99 -18.55
CA ARG A 792 -1.93 -19.93 -19.50
C ARG A 792 -1.14 -18.65 -19.27
N TRP A 793 -0.48 -18.51 -18.12
CA TRP A 793 0.09 -17.25 -17.67
C TRP A 793 1.52 -17.01 -18.16
N SER A 794 1.77 -15.76 -18.53
CA SER A 794 3.10 -15.25 -18.83
C SER A 794 3.68 -14.47 -17.65
N LEU A 795 5.00 -14.41 -17.58
CA LEU A 795 5.72 -13.45 -16.75
C LEU A 795 6.10 -12.24 -17.61
N TYR A 796 5.71 -11.05 -17.16
CA TYR A 796 6.12 -9.78 -17.77
C TYR A 796 7.30 -9.18 -16.98
N VAL A 797 8.35 -8.78 -17.68
CA VAL A 797 9.49 -8.04 -17.12
C VAL A 797 9.43 -6.63 -17.67
N VAL A 798 9.20 -5.66 -16.79
CA VAL A 798 8.77 -4.31 -17.19
C VAL A 798 9.72 -3.24 -16.64
N PRO A 799 10.76 -2.83 -17.41
CA PRO A 799 11.54 -1.63 -17.12
C PRO A 799 10.65 -0.39 -17.22
N THR A 800 10.34 0.24 -16.09
CA THR A 800 9.48 1.42 -16.06
C THR A 800 10.34 2.68 -16.18
N THR A 801 10.85 3.20 -15.06
CA THR A 801 11.69 4.40 -15.05
C THR A 801 13.19 4.06 -15.19
N LEU A 802 13.58 2.79 -15.18
CA LEU A 802 14.99 2.34 -15.14
C LEU A 802 15.90 3.00 -16.17
N PHE A 803 15.38 3.25 -17.38
CA PHE A 803 16.12 3.87 -18.49
C PHE A 803 15.74 5.33 -18.76
N ALA A 804 14.78 5.88 -18.00
CA ALA A 804 14.35 7.27 -18.10
C ALA A 804 14.89 8.14 -16.95
N GLU A 805 15.12 7.53 -15.78
CA GLU A 805 15.55 8.17 -14.54
C GLU A 805 16.76 7.45 -13.92
N GLY A 806 17.41 8.10 -12.95
CA GLY A 806 18.59 7.54 -12.27
C GLY A 806 19.87 7.49 -13.10
N SER A 807 20.86 6.74 -12.59
CA SER A 807 22.22 6.70 -13.13
C SER A 807 22.32 6.02 -14.50
N LEU A 808 21.50 4.99 -14.76
CA LEU A 808 21.46 4.30 -16.05
C LEU A 808 20.83 5.16 -17.15
N ALA A 809 19.90 6.06 -16.81
CA ALA A 809 19.39 7.04 -17.77
C ALA A 809 20.37 8.18 -18.07
N ALA A 810 21.31 8.47 -17.16
CA ALA A 810 22.33 9.50 -17.39
C ALA A 810 23.29 9.10 -18.53
N SER A 811 23.66 7.82 -18.65
CA SER A 811 24.47 7.31 -19.76
C SER A 811 23.73 7.36 -21.11
N LEU A 812 22.39 7.28 -21.10
CA LEU A 812 21.56 7.44 -22.30
C LEU A 812 21.41 8.91 -22.74
N ARG A 813 21.49 9.87 -21.82
CA ARG A 813 21.26 11.30 -22.09
C ARG A 813 22.46 12.06 -22.65
N SER A 814 23.67 11.50 -22.57
CA SER A 814 24.92 12.17 -23.01
C SER A 814 25.16 12.15 -24.54
N GLY A 815 24.16 11.75 -25.34
CA GLY A 815 24.28 11.55 -26.79
C GLY A 815 24.29 12.79 -27.70
N VAL A 816 24.87 13.93 -27.29
CA VAL A 816 25.08 15.09 -28.20
C VAL A 816 26.56 15.32 -28.56
N ALA A 817 27.50 14.65 -27.90
CA ALA A 817 28.91 14.64 -28.34
C ALA A 817 29.63 13.37 -27.88
N GLY A 818 29.80 12.41 -28.80
CA GLY A 818 30.86 11.39 -28.71
C GLY A 818 30.80 10.40 -27.54
N THR A 819 29.67 9.72 -27.33
CA THR A 819 29.65 8.51 -26.47
C THR A 819 30.35 7.35 -27.18
N ASP A 820 31.16 6.62 -26.42
CA ASP A 820 31.78 5.36 -26.83
C ASP A 820 30.67 4.36 -27.24
N PRO A 821 30.66 3.81 -28.47
CA PRO A 821 29.59 2.92 -28.98
C PRO A 821 29.41 1.59 -28.22
N HIS A 822 30.06 1.42 -27.07
CA HIS A 822 30.16 0.19 -26.27
C HIS A 822 29.37 0.19 -24.95
N GLU A 823 28.63 1.26 -24.61
CA GLU A 823 27.73 1.25 -23.44
C GLU A 823 26.32 0.84 -23.84
N ASP A 824 25.99 -0.44 -23.61
CA ASP A 824 24.63 -0.97 -23.70
C ASP A 824 23.98 -0.92 -22.30
N PRO A 825 23.14 0.08 -21.99
CA PRO A 825 22.54 0.24 -20.67
C PRO A 825 21.62 -0.93 -20.28
N VAL A 826 21.07 -1.66 -21.26
CA VAL A 826 20.23 -2.83 -21.02
C VAL A 826 21.10 -3.95 -20.43
N ARG A 827 22.26 -4.23 -21.03
CA ARG A 827 23.24 -5.19 -20.50
C ARG A 827 23.88 -4.72 -19.19
N LEU A 828 24.09 -3.42 -19.00
CA LEU A 828 24.57 -2.86 -17.73
C LEU A 828 23.58 -3.09 -16.58
N ALA A 829 22.27 -3.06 -16.88
CA ALA A 829 21.22 -3.42 -15.94
C ALA A 829 21.11 -4.93 -15.70
N GLY A 830 21.89 -5.75 -16.42
CA GLY A 830 21.85 -7.21 -16.34
C GLY A 830 20.74 -7.84 -17.18
N LEU A 831 20.08 -7.06 -18.05
CA LEU A 831 19.03 -7.56 -18.92
C LEU A 831 19.63 -8.00 -20.26
N ASP A 832 19.29 -9.21 -20.69
CA ASP A 832 19.63 -9.71 -22.01
C ASP A 832 18.45 -10.50 -22.60
N PRO A 833 17.51 -9.83 -23.30
CA PRO A 833 16.37 -10.50 -23.93
C PRO A 833 16.81 -11.55 -24.96
N GLY A 834 18.00 -11.42 -25.56
CA GLY A 834 18.54 -12.38 -26.52
C GLY A 834 18.96 -13.68 -25.84
N ALA A 835 19.71 -13.60 -24.73
CA ALA A 835 20.10 -14.76 -23.93
C ALA A 835 18.90 -15.53 -23.38
N THR A 836 17.76 -14.86 -23.21
CA THR A 836 16.57 -15.50 -22.65
C THR A 836 15.81 -16.35 -23.68
N ARG A 837 15.92 -16.05 -24.98
CA ARG A 837 15.24 -16.80 -26.06
C ARG A 837 15.71 -18.25 -26.23
N SER A 838 16.91 -18.57 -25.72
CA SER A 838 17.49 -19.91 -25.78
C SER A 838 17.14 -20.77 -24.56
N LEU A 839 16.45 -20.22 -23.56
CA LEU A 839 16.10 -20.92 -22.32
C LEU A 839 14.71 -21.57 -22.39
N PRO A 840 14.44 -22.61 -21.59
CA PRO A 840 13.10 -23.17 -21.43
C PRO A 840 12.11 -22.09 -20.96
N ALA A 841 10.84 -22.18 -21.40
CA ALA A 841 9.77 -21.22 -21.09
C ALA A 841 9.99 -19.79 -21.62
N ALA A 842 10.91 -19.59 -22.57
CA ALA A 842 11.14 -18.30 -23.22
C ALA A 842 9.89 -17.72 -23.91
N ASP A 843 8.98 -18.58 -24.37
CA ASP A 843 7.68 -18.22 -24.95
C ASP A 843 6.70 -17.63 -23.93
N ARG A 844 6.93 -17.88 -22.63
CA ARG A 844 6.12 -17.38 -21.52
C ARG A 844 6.73 -16.16 -20.83
N LEU A 845 7.91 -15.72 -21.25
CA LEU A 845 8.55 -14.51 -20.74
C LEU A 845 8.40 -13.36 -21.74
N VAL A 846 7.86 -12.24 -21.27
CA VAL A 846 7.62 -11.06 -22.10
C VAL A 846 8.35 -9.86 -21.52
N TYR A 847 9.33 -9.35 -22.26
CA TYR A 847 9.93 -8.03 -21.99
C TYR A 847 9.05 -6.97 -22.65
N VAL A 848 8.56 -6.01 -21.86
CA VAL A 848 7.66 -4.93 -22.30
C VAL A 848 8.44 -3.71 -22.75
#